data_AF-A0A5J5EGT2-F1
#
_entry.id   AF-A0A5J5EGT2-F1
#
_cell.length_a   1.000
_cell.length_b   1.000
_cell.length_c   1.000
_cell.angle_alpha   90.00
_cell.angle_beta   90.00
_cell.angle_gamma   90.00
#
_symmetry.space_group_name_H-M   'P 1'
#
loop_
_entity.id
_entity.type
_entity.pdbx_description
1 polymer ?
#
loop_
_entity_poly.entity_id
_entity_poly.type
_entity_poly.pdbx_seq_one_letter_code
_entity_poly.pdbx_strand_id
1 'polypeptide(L)'
;MFIRAIRPSGCYNRQRSFPCNRLCTLTSSFSRRTSPHPFRTSSVGDTLSSRHPGKLCIKPLPPSTVPRTNFSTATATMATPNRKKTVAVIGGGPSGLSAAKSLLEAGFAPTIFEARSHVGGLWTPLCSGVETTQLPADLKTNVSPFTCSFSDWWPHEAAAEGRVKMQLGVREVGDYLQGFRERYIPEEAVRCGCRVVSVSEEEQQGRWKVGWKDGGGGGENKEEVFDFLVVATGTFSDPFVPFVEELGRFEGLKLHCSKYDGEEVLPLTECGKRRILVVGGCLSGAEVPADLALRKASLKESVREGVEILHLFTQPPWILPKLLPFQNEADPMAPRVLPLDQIFYTAREMPEPAGPEEKFRTLHTGLKAMMGTDQADLGPEYTIDDYWSTKYPAIGMTESYDKFVRMGYIKPVLGRFAGITEDGAVKVSAVAGGKSEDCILTDIDTIVFATGYTPWPSLQRIFSPQMLAKMGIEPGTHNPAPGLLHPQLHKQVFHYELGKTIGFIGIQPRPFWVGVELQGRWLAGLFAGTVPWPDEQEVLDHRKGPEHLLSLGKVYDANLVVAQGGYLEILGDMSKALGIDPFKATRAAAHTPKPFIPAHLPPFGTAPNEYAAAAVNMLRLSVEKASYAPENIAKAVFAELQGTWNLTRTLVSKLPGFPDGTFHGTAVFHPRIPTFTPLVESPGRLFSLSPPPEKPPRLGRDVQEYLYTESGELTTSTGLKLQGTRRYVYSQCPETSAITVWFVKADFGSEGKVDYFFHCVDFTREVENLGFPGVEGEGGWKAAAEHLCDKDWYWPAYRFVFKAARLERFWIRYKVKGPQKDYVAETEYVRP
;
A
#
# COMPACT_ATOMS: atom_id res chain seq x y z
N MET A 1 27.75 -39.11 -1.75
CA MET A 1 29.13 -38.69 -1.37
C MET A 1 29.02 -37.23 -0.92
N PHE A 2 29.41 -36.85 0.30
CA PHE A 2 30.78 -36.70 0.86
C PHE A 2 31.57 -35.52 0.23
N ILE A 3 32.36 -34.69 0.95
CA ILE A 3 32.29 -34.17 2.34
C ILE A 3 33.33 -33.03 2.55
N ARG A 4 32.98 -31.92 3.25
CA ARG A 4 33.90 -30.88 3.82
C ARG A 4 34.90 -30.25 2.79
N ALA A 5 35.89 -29.39 3.08
CA ALA A 5 36.42 -28.67 4.28
C ALA A 5 36.79 -27.21 3.83
N ILE A 6 37.40 -26.25 4.57
CA ILE A 6 38.39 -26.22 5.66
C ILE A 6 38.19 -24.96 6.56
N ARG A 7 38.57 -25.03 7.84
CA ARG A 7 38.97 -23.90 8.72
C ARG A 7 40.39 -24.14 9.26
N PRO A 8 41.15 -23.07 9.54
CA PRO A 8 41.90 -22.93 10.81
C PRO A 8 41.44 -21.63 11.53
N SER A 9 41.17 -21.50 12.85
CA SER A 9 41.86 -21.88 14.12
C SER A 9 42.91 -20.85 14.58
N GLY A 10 42.90 -20.36 15.83
CA GLY A 10 41.96 -20.60 16.94
C GLY A 10 42.44 -20.08 18.31
N CYS A 11 41.83 -20.60 19.40
CA CYS A 11 42.21 -20.48 20.84
C CYS A 11 42.03 -19.08 21.49
N TYR A 12 41.65 -18.94 22.78
CA TYR A 12 41.93 -19.78 23.96
C TYR A 12 40.70 -20.17 24.85
N ASN A 13 40.94 -20.75 26.03
CA ASN A 13 40.04 -21.67 26.76
C ASN A 13 39.59 -21.21 28.17
N ARG A 14 38.37 -21.62 28.60
CA ARG A 14 37.95 -22.21 29.92
C ARG A 14 36.39 -22.19 30.02
N GLN A 15 35.67 -23.31 29.99
CA GLN A 15 35.35 -24.25 31.11
C GLN A 15 34.75 -23.56 32.35
N ARG A 16 33.61 -23.96 32.96
CA ARG A 16 32.84 -25.25 33.05
C ARG A 16 31.30 -24.95 33.09
N SER A 17 30.29 -25.84 33.16
CA SER A 17 30.11 -27.32 33.19
C SER A 17 28.65 -27.72 32.82
N PHE A 18 28.36 -29.03 32.73
CA PHE A 18 27.05 -29.70 32.55
C PHE A 18 26.54 -30.31 33.90
N PRO A 19 25.33 -30.96 34.07
CA PRO A 19 24.59 -31.81 33.10
C PRO A 19 23.03 -31.80 33.09
N CYS A 20 22.47 -32.56 32.14
CA CYS A 20 21.05 -32.90 31.98
C CYS A 20 20.50 -33.85 33.08
N ASN A 21 19.16 -33.92 33.24
CA ASN A 21 18.43 -35.18 32.92
C ASN A 21 16.90 -35.09 32.78
N ARG A 22 16.29 -36.22 32.37
CA ARG A 22 14.93 -36.45 31.86
C ARG A 22 13.82 -36.63 32.92
N LEU A 23 12.57 -36.44 32.47
CA LEU A 23 11.31 -37.19 32.75
C LEU A 23 11.11 -37.91 34.10
N CYS A 24 10.00 -37.63 34.81
CA CYS A 24 8.90 -38.60 35.01
C CYS A 24 7.63 -38.01 35.69
N THR A 25 6.60 -38.85 35.86
CA THR A 25 5.17 -38.52 36.06
C THR A 25 4.58 -38.80 37.48
N LEU A 26 3.32 -38.36 37.68
CA LEU A 26 2.25 -38.93 38.56
C LEU A 26 2.06 -38.50 40.06
N THR A 27 0.96 -37.75 40.29
CA THR A 27 -0.12 -37.90 41.31
C THR A 27 0.12 -38.14 42.82
N SER A 28 -0.40 -37.22 43.66
CA SER A 28 -1.34 -37.42 44.80
C SER A 28 -1.53 -36.05 45.52
N SER A 29 -2.71 -35.46 45.80
CA SER A 29 -3.97 -35.84 46.49
C SER A 29 -3.88 -35.90 48.03
N PHE A 30 -4.51 -34.95 48.77
CA PHE A 30 -5.29 -35.21 50.01
C PHE A 30 -6.08 -33.96 50.54
N SER A 31 -7.27 -34.22 51.13
CA SER A 31 -8.08 -33.50 52.17
C SER A 31 -7.98 -31.96 52.39
N ARG A 32 -9.06 -31.14 52.38
CA ARG A 32 -10.25 -31.01 53.31
C ARG A 32 -9.87 -30.78 54.80
N ARG A 33 -10.58 -30.01 55.65
CA ARG A 33 -11.89 -29.30 55.62
C ARG A 33 -11.66 -27.75 55.71
N THR A 34 -12.44 -26.80 56.26
CA THR A 34 -13.66 -26.73 57.11
C THR A 34 -14.33 -25.32 57.02
N SER A 35 -15.58 -25.16 57.48
CA SER A 35 -16.30 -23.87 57.69
C SER A 35 -17.25 -23.97 58.91
N PRO A 36 -17.80 -22.85 59.42
CA PRO A 36 -19.24 -22.79 59.73
C PRO A 36 -19.95 -21.42 59.45
N HIS A 37 -21.28 -21.42 59.55
CA HIS A 37 -22.25 -20.28 59.40
C HIS A 37 -22.68 -19.73 60.81
N PRO A 38 -23.84 -19.04 61.10
CA PRO A 38 -24.99 -18.56 60.28
C PRO A 38 -25.66 -17.19 60.68
N PHE A 39 -26.92 -16.98 60.21
CA PHE A 39 -27.97 -15.94 60.46
C PHE A 39 -28.01 -14.74 59.47
N ARG A 40 -29.12 -14.31 58.80
CA ARG A 40 -30.58 -14.07 59.08
C ARG A 40 -30.85 -12.69 59.75
N THR A 41 -31.83 -11.83 59.37
CA THR A 41 -33.01 -11.86 58.45
C THR A 41 -33.36 -10.48 57.81
N SER A 42 -34.25 -10.44 56.80
CA SER A 42 -35.29 -9.39 56.47
C SER A 42 -34.91 -7.92 56.13
N SER A 43 -35.66 -7.11 55.33
CA SER A 43 -36.67 -7.30 54.24
C SER A 43 -37.18 -5.93 53.71
N VAL A 44 -37.57 -5.80 52.41
CA VAL A 44 -38.16 -4.59 51.74
C VAL A 44 -37.18 -3.39 51.67
N GLY A 45 -37.05 -2.49 50.69
CA GLY A 45 -37.60 -2.06 49.38
C GLY A 45 -36.74 -0.83 48.96
N ASP A 46 -36.71 -0.23 47.77
CA ASP A 46 -37.54 -0.30 46.57
C ASP A 46 -36.73 -0.10 45.25
N THR A 47 -37.45 -0.30 44.14
CA THR A 47 -37.18 -0.07 42.70
C THR A 47 -36.00 0.77 42.17
N LEU A 48 -35.38 0.25 41.08
CA LEU A 48 -34.84 0.97 39.89
C LEU A 48 -33.58 1.87 40.08
N SER A 49 -32.67 2.07 39.10
CA SER A 49 -32.52 1.53 37.74
C SER A 49 -31.07 1.69 37.23
N SER A 50 -30.48 0.64 36.62
CA SER A 50 -29.60 0.69 35.43
C SER A 50 -29.13 -0.72 35.04
N ARG A 51 -28.81 -0.96 33.76
CA ARG A 51 -28.30 -2.26 33.26
C ARG A 51 -26.98 -2.06 32.52
N HIS A 52 -25.99 -2.90 32.83
CA HIS A 52 -24.78 -3.04 32.00
C HIS A 52 -25.09 -3.77 30.68
N PRO A 53 -24.34 -3.50 29.60
CA PRO A 53 -24.51 -4.20 28.32
C PRO A 53 -24.01 -5.66 28.40
N GLY A 54 -24.88 -6.61 28.03
CA GLY A 54 -24.53 -8.02 27.95
C GLY A 54 -23.85 -8.37 26.62
N LYS A 55 -22.82 -9.24 26.67
CA LYS A 55 -22.17 -9.78 25.45
C LYS A 55 -23.16 -10.64 24.66
N LEU A 56 -23.33 -10.33 23.37
CA LEU A 56 -24.20 -11.10 22.48
C LEU A 56 -23.42 -12.28 21.85
N CYS A 57 -23.52 -13.47 22.44
CA CYS A 57 -23.01 -14.69 21.80
C CYS A 57 -23.99 -15.16 20.72
N ILE A 58 -23.66 -14.91 19.46
CA ILE A 58 -24.40 -15.47 18.31
C ILE A 58 -24.12 -16.97 18.24
N LYS A 59 -25.17 -17.79 18.29
CA LYS A 59 -25.10 -19.23 17.99
C LYS A 59 -25.40 -19.46 16.50
N PRO A 60 -24.76 -20.44 15.85
CA PRO A 60 -25.13 -20.83 14.49
C PRO A 60 -26.55 -21.40 14.45
N LEU A 61 -27.27 -21.12 13.36
CA LEU A 61 -28.60 -21.69 13.08
C LEU A 61 -28.48 -23.09 12.45
N PRO A 62 -29.44 -23.99 12.67
CA PRO A 62 -29.46 -25.30 12.02
C PRO A 62 -29.79 -25.20 10.52
N PRO A 63 -29.34 -26.16 9.69
CA PRO A 63 -29.63 -26.15 8.25
C PRO A 63 -31.11 -26.36 7.96
N SER A 64 -31.67 -25.53 7.07
CA SER A 64 -33.07 -25.64 6.64
C SER A 64 -33.24 -26.71 5.56
N THR A 65 -34.27 -27.55 5.71
CA THR A 65 -34.61 -28.60 4.75
C THR A 65 -35.42 -28.04 3.57
N VAL A 66 -34.82 -28.00 2.39
CA VAL A 66 -35.50 -27.62 1.14
C VAL A 66 -36.43 -28.76 0.68
N PRO A 67 -37.71 -28.49 0.35
CA PRO A 67 -38.63 -29.53 -0.13
C PRO A 67 -38.25 -29.99 -1.55
N ARG A 68 -38.23 -31.31 -1.78
CA ARG A 68 -38.05 -31.90 -3.11
C ARG A 68 -39.36 -31.83 -3.91
N THR A 69 -39.34 -31.17 -5.05
CA THR A 69 -40.38 -31.30 -6.08
C THR A 69 -40.00 -32.41 -7.05
N ASN A 70 -40.92 -33.35 -7.30
CA ASN A 70 -40.71 -34.45 -8.25
C ASN A 70 -40.91 -33.95 -9.69
N PHE A 71 -39.92 -34.17 -10.56
CA PHE A 71 -40.07 -34.04 -12.00
C PHE A 71 -40.27 -35.41 -12.65
N SER A 72 -41.10 -35.46 -13.69
CA SER A 72 -41.50 -36.69 -14.37
C SER A 72 -40.35 -37.33 -15.15
N THR A 73 -40.25 -38.66 -15.11
CA THR A 73 -39.24 -39.43 -15.83
C THR A 73 -39.59 -39.57 -17.32
N ALA A 74 -38.91 -38.81 -18.18
CA ALA A 74 -38.74 -39.17 -19.58
C ALA A 74 -37.47 -40.03 -19.73
N THR A 75 -37.52 -41.08 -20.56
CA THR A 75 -36.41 -42.02 -20.75
C THR A 75 -35.26 -41.39 -21.52
N ALA A 76 -34.21 -40.98 -20.83
CA ALA A 76 -32.96 -40.54 -21.45
C ALA A 76 -32.13 -41.74 -21.93
N THR A 77 -31.74 -41.72 -23.20
CA THR A 77 -30.73 -42.64 -23.76
C THR A 77 -29.41 -42.47 -23.00
N MET A 78 -28.71 -43.57 -22.68
CA MET A 78 -27.43 -43.51 -21.97
C MET A 78 -26.33 -42.90 -22.85
N ALA A 79 -26.16 -41.59 -22.78
CA ALA A 79 -24.92 -40.93 -23.20
C ALA A 79 -23.78 -41.37 -22.26
N THR A 80 -22.60 -41.62 -22.83
CA THR A 80 -21.38 -41.84 -22.05
C THR A 80 -21.07 -40.61 -21.19
N PRO A 81 -20.52 -40.77 -19.96
CA PRO A 81 -20.23 -39.65 -19.09
C PRO A 81 -19.16 -38.76 -19.73
N ASN A 82 -19.57 -37.58 -20.19
CA ASN A 82 -18.69 -36.64 -20.89
C ASN A 82 -17.64 -36.11 -19.91
N ARG A 83 -16.41 -36.62 -20.01
CA ARG A 83 -15.30 -36.29 -19.11
C ARG A 83 -15.03 -34.78 -19.17
N LYS A 84 -15.10 -34.10 -18.01
CA LYS A 84 -14.68 -32.70 -17.89
C LYS A 84 -13.29 -32.52 -18.48
N LYS A 85 -13.14 -31.55 -19.39
CA LYS A 85 -11.84 -31.19 -19.96
C LYS A 85 -10.91 -30.67 -18.85
N THR A 86 -9.65 -31.08 -18.94
CA THR A 86 -8.61 -30.88 -17.93
C THR A 86 -7.79 -29.63 -18.24
N VAL A 87 -7.39 -28.87 -17.22
CA VAL A 87 -6.64 -27.61 -17.41
C VAL A 87 -5.48 -27.52 -16.42
N ALA A 88 -4.25 -27.36 -16.90
CA ALA A 88 -3.13 -27.03 -16.03
C ALA A 88 -3.14 -25.52 -15.70
N VAL A 89 -2.98 -25.16 -14.43
CA VAL A 89 -2.85 -23.77 -13.98
C VAL A 89 -1.50 -23.62 -13.27
N ILE A 90 -0.57 -22.84 -13.84
CA ILE A 90 0.79 -22.69 -13.31
C ILE A 90 0.84 -21.48 -12.37
N GLY A 91 0.99 -21.74 -11.07
CA GLY A 91 1.03 -20.75 -9.99
C GLY A 91 -0.29 -20.69 -9.20
N GLY A 92 -0.19 -20.68 -7.87
CA GLY A 92 -1.31 -20.60 -6.92
C GLY A 92 -1.46 -19.23 -6.25
N GLY A 93 -0.96 -18.17 -6.88
CA GLY A 93 -1.23 -16.78 -6.49
C GLY A 93 -2.64 -16.31 -6.89
N PRO A 94 -3.00 -15.03 -6.66
CA PRO A 94 -4.31 -14.46 -7.01
C PRO A 94 -4.77 -14.83 -8.44
N SER A 95 -3.85 -14.77 -9.40
CA SER A 95 -4.07 -15.15 -10.81
C SER A 95 -4.55 -16.58 -10.99
N GLY A 96 -3.86 -17.56 -10.40
CA GLY A 96 -4.19 -18.97 -10.57
C GLY A 96 -5.46 -19.36 -9.82
N LEU A 97 -5.68 -18.79 -8.64
CA LEU A 97 -6.90 -19.00 -7.87
C LEU A 97 -8.13 -18.45 -8.62
N SER A 98 -8.06 -17.22 -9.12
CA SER A 98 -9.16 -16.59 -9.85
C SER A 98 -9.45 -17.30 -11.20
N ALA A 99 -8.39 -17.71 -11.91
CA ALA A 99 -8.53 -18.54 -13.11
C ALA A 99 -9.17 -19.90 -12.81
N ALA A 100 -8.71 -20.61 -11.76
CA ALA A 100 -9.27 -21.90 -11.38
C ALA A 100 -10.75 -21.82 -10.98
N LYS A 101 -11.16 -20.78 -10.23
CA LYS A 101 -12.58 -20.52 -9.93
C LYS A 101 -13.39 -20.34 -11.24
N SER A 102 -12.91 -19.48 -12.13
CA SER A 102 -13.57 -19.20 -13.42
C SER A 102 -13.70 -20.46 -14.30
N LEU A 103 -12.67 -21.31 -14.30
CA LEU A 103 -12.67 -22.59 -15.01
C LEU A 103 -13.62 -23.61 -14.38
N LEU A 104 -13.72 -23.68 -13.05
CA LEU A 104 -14.69 -24.53 -12.34
C LEU A 104 -16.14 -24.09 -12.64
N GLU A 105 -16.40 -22.79 -12.64
CA GLU A 105 -17.69 -22.19 -13.01
C GLU A 105 -18.06 -22.45 -14.48
N ALA A 106 -17.08 -22.42 -15.39
CA ALA A 106 -17.24 -22.83 -16.78
C ALA A 106 -17.23 -24.37 -17.00
N GLY A 107 -17.23 -25.17 -15.94
CA GLY A 107 -17.43 -26.62 -16.00
C GLY A 107 -16.16 -27.47 -16.20
N PHE A 108 -14.97 -26.89 -16.24
CA PHE A 108 -13.70 -27.62 -16.41
C PHE A 108 -13.27 -28.39 -15.13
N ALA A 109 -12.15 -29.09 -15.25
CA ALA A 109 -11.38 -29.68 -14.15
C ALA A 109 -9.94 -29.10 -14.14
N PRO A 110 -9.70 -27.96 -13.46
CA PRO A 110 -8.37 -27.38 -13.35
C PRO A 110 -7.52 -28.07 -12.27
N THR A 111 -6.21 -28.10 -12.51
CA THR A 111 -5.16 -28.50 -11.55
C THR A 111 -4.16 -27.37 -11.40
N ILE A 112 -4.10 -26.76 -10.22
CA ILE A 112 -3.13 -25.73 -9.87
C ILE A 112 -1.80 -26.38 -9.45
N PHE A 113 -0.69 -25.95 -10.05
CA PHE A 113 0.67 -26.29 -9.64
C PHE A 113 1.32 -25.07 -8.99
N GLU A 114 1.53 -25.09 -7.67
CA GLU A 114 2.21 -24.02 -6.92
C GLU A 114 3.56 -24.52 -6.39
N ALA A 115 4.61 -23.73 -6.61
CA ALA A 115 5.98 -24.09 -6.26
C ALA A 115 6.30 -23.96 -4.76
N ARG A 116 5.52 -23.15 -4.02
CA ARG A 116 5.58 -23.02 -2.55
C ARG A 116 4.69 -24.06 -1.88
N SER A 117 4.87 -24.27 -0.57
CA SER A 117 4.05 -25.15 0.26
C SER A 117 2.63 -24.62 0.55
N HIS A 118 2.28 -23.43 0.05
CA HIS A 118 1.02 -22.73 0.30
C HIS A 118 0.56 -21.95 -0.94
N VAL A 119 -0.73 -21.66 -1.04
CA VAL A 119 -1.29 -20.73 -2.04
C VAL A 119 -1.07 -19.25 -1.62
N GLY A 120 -1.46 -18.30 -2.47
CA GLY A 120 -1.29 -16.85 -2.24
C GLY A 120 -0.07 -16.22 -2.93
N GLY A 121 0.88 -17.05 -3.38
CA GLY A 121 2.04 -16.60 -4.16
C GLY A 121 3.01 -15.77 -3.32
N LEU A 122 3.07 -14.45 -3.57
CA LEU A 122 3.86 -13.51 -2.76
C LEU A 122 3.26 -13.27 -1.37
N TRP A 123 1.95 -13.44 -1.24
CA TRP A 123 1.20 -13.17 -0.01
C TRP A 123 1.13 -14.44 0.84
N THR A 124 2.09 -14.60 1.76
CA THR A 124 2.23 -15.80 2.61
C THR A 124 1.20 -15.78 3.76
N PRO A 125 0.28 -16.77 3.85
CA PRO A 125 -0.71 -16.86 4.94
C PRO A 125 -0.04 -17.23 6.28
N LEU A 126 -0.71 -16.94 7.39
CA LEU A 126 -0.33 -17.40 8.74
C LEU A 126 -0.25 -18.92 8.81
N CYS A 127 -1.22 -19.63 8.23
CA CYS A 127 -1.33 -21.10 8.31
C CYS A 127 -0.17 -21.85 7.64
N SER A 128 0.65 -21.18 6.82
CA SER A 128 1.82 -21.80 6.17
C SER A 128 2.91 -22.22 7.13
N GLY A 129 3.01 -21.60 8.32
CA GLY A 129 4.13 -21.78 9.25
C GLY A 129 5.48 -21.22 8.73
N VAL A 130 5.48 -20.52 7.60
CA VAL A 130 6.69 -20.00 6.93
C VAL A 130 6.84 -18.50 7.20
N GLU A 131 8.07 -18.02 7.38
CA GLU A 131 8.39 -16.59 7.39
C GLU A 131 8.36 -16.03 5.95
N THR A 132 7.85 -14.81 5.78
CA THR A 132 7.58 -14.21 4.46
C THR A 132 8.84 -14.11 3.60
N THR A 133 9.00 -14.99 2.61
CA THR A 133 10.29 -15.21 1.93
C THR A 133 10.65 -14.17 0.86
N GLN A 134 9.72 -13.28 0.47
CA GLN A 134 9.91 -12.32 -0.63
C GLN A 134 9.29 -10.93 -0.38
N LEU A 135 8.38 -10.80 0.59
CA LEU A 135 7.85 -9.50 1.03
C LEU A 135 8.25 -9.27 2.50
N PRO A 136 8.59 -8.04 2.93
CA PRO A 136 8.76 -7.73 4.34
C PRO A 136 7.47 -8.03 5.12
N ALA A 137 7.56 -8.70 6.27
CA ALA A 137 6.39 -9.10 7.06
C ALA A 137 5.50 -7.93 7.53
N ASP A 138 6.06 -6.71 7.58
CA ASP A 138 5.40 -5.47 7.96
C ASP A 138 4.95 -4.58 6.77
N LEU A 139 5.15 -5.04 5.53
CA LEU A 139 4.61 -4.41 4.32
C LEU A 139 3.07 -4.46 4.32
N LYS A 140 2.44 -3.42 3.78
CA LYS A 140 0.98 -3.31 3.63
C LYS A 140 0.55 -3.07 2.18
N THR A 141 -0.69 -3.36 1.84
CA THR A 141 -1.28 -3.03 0.53
C THR A 141 -1.24 -1.53 0.27
N ASN A 142 -0.91 -1.14 -0.96
CA ASN A 142 -0.93 0.27 -1.38
C ASN A 142 -2.35 0.81 -1.61
N VAL A 143 -3.35 -0.06 -1.75
CA VAL A 143 -4.77 0.26 -1.90
C VAL A 143 -5.61 -0.39 -0.80
N SER A 144 -6.86 0.05 -0.66
CA SER A 144 -7.77 -0.45 0.36
C SER A 144 -8.42 -1.79 -0.02
N PRO A 145 -8.97 -2.56 0.96
CA PRO A 145 -9.62 -3.86 0.70
C PRO A 145 -10.69 -3.81 -0.39
N PHE A 146 -11.30 -2.64 -0.59
CA PHE A 146 -12.29 -2.35 -1.63
C PHE A 146 -11.79 -2.56 -3.06
N THR A 147 -10.48 -2.52 -3.32
CA THR A 147 -9.92 -2.63 -4.69
C THR A 147 -8.84 -3.70 -4.84
N CYS A 148 -8.43 -4.33 -3.72
CA CYS A 148 -7.60 -5.54 -3.66
C CYS A 148 -8.38 -6.78 -3.15
N SER A 149 -9.63 -6.94 -3.59
CA SER A 149 -10.43 -8.16 -3.40
C SER A 149 -10.92 -8.72 -4.74
N PHE A 150 -11.54 -9.90 -4.72
CA PHE A 150 -12.38 -10.43 -5.79
C PHE A 150 -13.85 -10.02 -5.61
N SER A 151 -14.67 -10.14 -6.65
CA SER A 151 -16.04 -9.63 -6.67
C SER A 151 -16.98 -10.30 -5.64
N ASP A 152 -16.82 -11.59 -5.43
CA ASP A 152 -17.70 -12.41 -4.58
C ASP A 152 -17.01 -12.96 -3.33
N TRP A 153 -15.86 -12.38 -2.94
CA TRP A 153 -15.15 -12.73 -1.71
C TRP A 153 -14.59 -11.49 -1.03
N TRP A 154 -15.12 -11.17 0.14
CA TRP A 154 -14.80 -9.97 0.91
C TRP A 154 -14.07 -10.32 2.22
N PRO A 155 -12.98 -9.62 2.61
CA PRO A 155 -12.35 -9.83 3.92
C PRO A 155 -13.23 -9.25 5.05
N HIS A 156 -14.22 -10.02 5.51
CA HIS A 156 -15.15 -9.59 6.57
C HIS A 156 -14.44 -9.21 7.88
N GLU A 157 -13.32 -9.86 8.21
CA GLU A 157 -12.50 -9.51 9.39
C GLU A 157 -11.91 -8.10 9.30
N ALA A 158 -11.65 -7.60 8.09
CA ALA A 158 -11.20 -6.23 7.87
C ALA A 158 -12.30 -5.18 8.12
N ALA A 159 -13.56 -5.59 8.28
CA ALA A 159 -14.75 -4.76 8.49
C ALA A 159 -15.33 -4.83 9.92
N ALA A 160 -14.57 -5.37 10.88
CA ALA A 160 -14.99 -5.54 12.27
C ALA A 160 -15.45 -4.21 12.93
N GLU A 161 -16.45 -4.30 13.81
CA GLU A 161 -17.10 -3.15 14.47
C GLU A 161 -17.66 -2.07 13.50
N GLY A 162 -17.77 -2.36 12.20
CA GLY A 162 -18.17 -1.39 11.19
C GLY A 162 -17.08 -0.42 10.76
N ARG A 163 -15.82 -0.64 11.16
CA ARG A 163 -14.63 0.08 10.63
C ARG A 163 -13.95 -0.79 9.58
N VAL A 164 -13.50 -0.20 8.46
CA VAL A 164 -12.69 -0.92 7.47
C VAL A 164 -11.22 -0.54 7.61
N LYS A 165 -10.32 -1.51 7.76
CA LYS A 165 -8.86 -1.27 7.70
C LYS A 165 -8.48 -0.69 6.35
N MET A 166 -7.80 0.47 6.33
CA MET A 166 -7.42 1.13 5.08
C MET A 166 -6.37 0.38 4.25
N GLN A 167 -5.56 -0.48 4.88
CA GLN A 167 -4.52 -1.28 4.23
C GLN A 167 -4.40 -2.62 4.97
N LEU A 168 -4.12 -3.70 4.24
CA LEU A 168 -3.90 -5.05 4.80
C LEU A 168 -2.41 -5.39 4.83
N GLY A 169 -1.93 -6.04 5.88
CA GLY A 169 -0.56 -6.58 5.95
C GLY A 169 -0.39 -7.86 5.13
N VAL A 170 0.86 -8.23 4.83
CA VAL A 170 1.18 -9.38 3.96
C VAL A 170 0.41 -10.66 4.32
N ARG A 171 0.31 -10.96 5.61
CA ARG A 171 -0.36 -12.18 6.11
C ARG A 171 -1.89 -12.11 5.96
N GLU A 172 -2.51 -10.98 6.26
CA GLU A 172 -3.96 -10.77 6.10
C GLU A 172 -4.41 -10.98 4.64
N VAL A 173 -3.58 -10.57 3.67
CA VAL A 173 -3.82 -10.82 2.24
C VAL A 173 -3.61 -12.30 1.89
N GLY A 174 -2.60 -12.95 2.48
CA GLY A 174 -2.38 -14.40 2.31
C GLY A 174 -3.52 -15.24 2.84
N ASP A 175 -4.00 -14.94 4.06
CA ASP A 175 -5.10 -15.63 4.72
C ASP A 175 -6.44 -15.40 3.98
N TYR A 176 -6.67 -14.20 3.42
CA TYR A 176 -7.77 -13.92 2.50
C TYR A 176 -7.75 -14.84 1.25
N LEU A 177 -6.57 -15.04 0.65
CA LEU A 177 -6.39 -15.91 -0.53
C LEU A 177 -6.51 -17.41 -0.19
N GLN A 178 -6.06 -17.81 1.00
CA GLN A 178 -6.28 -19.15 1.53
C GLN A 178 -7.79 -19.42 1.72
N GLY A 179 -8.53 -18.50 2.34
CA GLY A 179 -9.98 -18.59 2.48
C GLY A 179 -10.72 -18.60 1.12
N PHE A 180 -10.22 -17.86 0.13
CA PHE A 180 -10.75 -17.90 -1.25
C PHE A 180 -10.59 -19.30 -1.86
N ARG A 181 -9.40 -19.92 -1.72
CA ARG A 181 -9.18 -21.32 -2.12
C ARG A 181 -10.21 -22.21 -1.43
N GLU A 182 -10.29 -22.16 -0.10
CA GLU A 182 -11.15 -23.05 0.69
C GLU A 182 -12.64 -22.91 0.33
N ARG A 183 -13.07 -21.69 -0.03
CA ARG A 183 -14.46 -21.39 -0.39
C ARG A 183 -14.85 -21.84 -1.81
N TYR A 184 -13.92 -21.88 -2.76
CA TYR A 184 -14.23 -22.02 -4.19
C TYR A 184 -13.49 -23.13 -4.95
N ILE A 185 -12.38 -23.65 -4.41
CA ILE A 185 -11.45 -24.54 -5.11
C ILE A 185 -11.27 -25.84 -4.31
N PRO A 186 -11.67 -27.00 -4.87
CA PRO A 186 -11.48 -28.31 -4.24
C PRO A 186 -10.01 -28.58 -3.89
N GLU A 187 -9.77 -29.45 -2.91
CA GLU A 187 -8.42 -29.71 -2.40
C GLU A 187 -7.56 -30.49 -3.42
N GLU A 188 -8.18 -31.47 -4.06
CA GLU A 188 -7.63 -32.27 -5.15
C GLU A 188 -7.22 -31.45 -6.38
N ALA A 189 -7.74 -30.22 -6.51
CA ALA A 189 -7.40 -29.28 -7.58
C ALA A 189 -6.14 -28.46 -7.29
N VAL A 190 -5.48 -28.61 -6.13
CA VAL A 190 -4.32 -27.80 -5.73
C VAL A 190 -3.11 -28.67 -5.34
N ARG A 191 -2.02 -28.54 -6.10
CA ARG A 191 -0.74 -29.23 -5.87
C ARG A 191 0.33 -28.23 -5.44
N CYS A 192 0.44 -28.01 -4.14
CA CYS A 192 1.52 -27.21 -3.54
C CYS A 192 2.83 -28.00 -3.44
N GLY A 193 3.96 -27.27 -3.41
CA GLY A 193 5.31 -27.83 -3.43
C GLY A 193 5.75 -28.37 -4.80
N CYS A 194 4.91 -28.24 -5.82
CA CYS A 194 5.10 -28.78 -7.17
C CYS A 194 5.53 -27.67 -8.13
N ARG A 195 6.85 -27.51 -8.31
CA ARG A 195 7.42 -26.52 -9.23
C ARG A 195 7.40 -27.06 -10.65
N VAL A 196 6.63 -26.42 -11.54
CA VAL A 196 6.71 -26.68 -12.99
C VAL A 196 8.10 -26.30 -13.52
N VAL A 197 8.66 -27.16 -14.37
CA VAL A 197 10.00 -27.06 -14.96
C VAL A 197 10.01 -27.32 -16.48
N SER A 198 8.88 -27.68 -17.07
CA SER A 198 8.69 -27.76 -18.53
C SER A 198 7.20 -27.71 -18.90
N VAL A 199 6.90 -27.15 -20.06
CA VAL A 199 5.65 -27.36 -20.81
C VAL A 199 5.95 -27.58 -22.28
N SER A 200 5.19 -28.47 -22.92
CA SER A 200 5.27 -28.73 -24.36
C SER A 200 3.91 -29.13 -24.92
N GLU A 201 3.63 -28.74 -26.15
CA GLU A 201 2.45 -29.17 -26.90
C GLU A 201 2.63 -30.62 -27.40
N GLU A 202 1.57 -31.44 -27.35
CA GLU A 202 1.54 -32.77 -27.97
C GLU A 202 1.19 -32.65 -29.47
N GLU A 203 2.13 -33.08 -30.33
CA GLU A 203 2.12 -32.92 -31.80
C GLU A 203 0.81 -33.32 -32.51
N GLN A 204 0.02 -34.20 -31.92
CA GLN A 204 -1.16 -34.81 -32.57
C GLN A 204 -2.51 -34.37 -31.97
N GLN A 205 -2.54 -33.57 -30.89
CA GLN A 205 -3.80 -33.26 -30.19
C GLN A 205 -3.97 -31.81 -29.72
N GLY A 206 -2.94 -30.94 -29.80
CA GLY A 206 -3.03 -29.55 -29.30
C GLY A 206 -3.18 -29.46 -27.77
N ARG A 207 -2.79 -30.53 -27.09
CA ARG A 207 -2.86 -30.74 -25.63
C ARG A 207 -1.50 -30.43 -25.01
N TRP A 208 -1.49 -30.15 -23.71
CA TRP A 208 -0.32 -29.63 -22.99
C TRP A 208 0.26 -30.66 -22.03
N LYS A 209 1.45 -31.17 -22.36
CA LYS A 209 2.27 -31.95 -21.44
C LYS A 209 2.98 -30.99 -20.49
N VAL A 210 2.74 -31.16 -19.19
CA VAL A 210 3.28 -30.30 -18.12
C VAL A 210 4.18 -31.12 -17.21
N GLY A 211 5.46 -30.74 -17.13
CA GLY A 211 6.46 -31.39 -16.29
C GLY A 211 6.77 -30.58 -15.04
N TRP A 212 6.75 -31.22 -13.87
CA TRP A 212 7.05 -30.59 -12.58
C TRP A 212 7.97 -31.45 -11.70
N LYS A 213 8.47 -30.82 -10.64
CA LYS A 213 9.19 -31.49 -9.56
C LYS A 213 8.58 -31.14 -8.21
N ASP A 214 8.55 -32.14 -7.33
CA ASP A 214 8.21 -31.94 -5.93
C ASP A 214 9.37 -31.31 -5.15
N GLY A 215 9.10 -30.85 -3.92
CA GLY A 215 10.14 -30.46 -2.96
C GLY A 215 11.03 -29.30 -3.43
N GLY A 216 10.43 -28.29 -4.08
CA GLY A 216 11.11 -27.06 -4.49
C GLY A 216 12.05 -27.17 -5.70
N GLY A 217 12.25 -28.37 -6.25
CA GLY A 217 13.10 -28.62 -7.43
C GLY A 217 14.12 -29.76 -7.27
N GLY A 218 14.21 -30.36 -6.07
CA GLY A 218 15.06 -31.52 -5.80
C GLY A 218 14.38 -32.88 -6.02
N GLY A 219 13.05 -32.93 -6.11
CA GLY A 219 12.29 -34.17 -6.32
C GLY A 219 12.38 -34.76 -7.72
N GLU A 220 11.76 -35.91 -7.90
CA GLU A 220 11.60 -36.60 -9.19
C GLU A 220 10.84 -35.74 -10.20
N ASN A 221 11.17 -35.89 -11.49
CA ASN A 221 10.38 -35.32 -12.57
C ASN A 221 9.06 -36.10 -12.69
N LYS A 222 7.94 -35.39 -12.66
CA LYS A 222 6.59 -35.91 -12.92
C LYS A 222 5.99 -35.17 -14.11
N GLU A 223 5.17 -35.86 -14.90
CA GLU A 223 4.54 -35.31 -16.10
C GLU A 223 3.08 -35.73 -16.18
N GLU A 224 2.21 -34.85 -16.66
CA GLU A 224 0.79 -35.10 -16.90
C GLU A 224 0.32 -34.27 -18.10
N VAL A 225 -0.71 -34.74 -18.82
CA VAL A 225 -1.20 -34.11 -20.05
C VAL A 225 -2.60 -33.56 -19.87
N PHE A 226 -2.74 -32.25 -20.13
CA PHE A 226 -3.95 -31.46 -19.95
C PHE A 226 -4.52 -31.01 -21.29
N ASP A 227 -5.82 -30.76 -21.35
CA ASP A 227 -6.49 -30.31 -22.58
C ASP A 227 -6.32 -28.80 -22.83
N PHE A 228 -6.02 -28.04 -21.76
CA PHE A 228 -5.68 -26.62 -21.81
C PHE A 228 -4.57 -26.25 -20.81
N LEU A 229 -3.94 -25.09 -21.02
CA LEU A 229 -2.90 -24.54 -20.15
C LEU A 229 -3.20 -23.07 -19.79
N VAL A 230 -3.02 -22.71 -18.51
CA VAL A 230 -3.10 -21.33 -18.01
C VAL A 230 -1.82 -20.98 -17.26
N VAL A 231 -1.13 -19.96 -17.74
CA VAL A 231 0.10 -19.42 -17.13
C VAL A 231 -0.28 -18.30 -16.17
N ALA A 232 -0.18 -18.57 -14.86
CA ALA A 232 -0.59 -17.66 -13.78
C ALA A 232 0.61 -17.30 -12.85
N THR A 233 1.83 -17.37 -13.37
CA THR A 233 3.09 -17.15 -12.63
C THR A 233 3.23 -15.74 -12.05
N GLY A 234 2.58 -14.75 -12.67
CA GLY A 234 2.66 -13.33 -12.31
C GLY A 234 3.99 -12.66 -12.69
N THR A 235 4.02 -11.34 -12.55
CA THR A 235 5.13 -10.47 -12.98
C THR A 235 6.13 -10.14 -11.84
N PHE A 236 5.69 -10.23 -10.58
CA PHE A 236 6.33 -9.56 -9.44
C PHE A 236 7.24 -10.45 -8.56
N SER A 237 7.75 -11.56 -9.09
CA SER A 237 8.59 -12.50 -8.31
C SER A 237 10.10 -12.37 -8.57
N ASP A 238 10.51 -12.12 -9.82
CA ASP A 238 11.92 -12.07 -10.22
C ASP A 238 12.34 -10.59 -10.44
N PRO A 239 13.36 -10.08 -9.72
CA PRO A 239 13.80 -8.68 -9.83
C PRO A 239 14.28 -8.25 -11.22
N PHE A 240 13.88 -7.06 -11.67
CA PHE A 240 14.44 -6.43 -12.86
C PHE A 240 15.48 -5.38 -12.47
N VAL A 241 16.76 -5.72 -12.63
CA VAL A 241 17.87 -4.75 -12.68
C VAL A 241 18.23 -4.54 -14.17
N PRO A 242 18.36 -3.28 -14.65
CA PRO A 242 18.76 -3.01 -16.03
C PRO A 242 20.13 -3.63 -16.34
N PHE A 243 20.21 -4.36 -17.46
CA PHE A 243 21.48 -4.89 -17.94
C PHE A 243 22.28 -3.78 -18.63
N VAL A 244 23.41 -3.41 -18.04
CA VAL A 244 24.49 -2.61 -18.66
C VAL A 244 25.81 -3.32 -18.36
N GLU A 245 26.68 -3.46 -19.35
CA GLU A 245 27.89 -4.27 -19.24
C GLU A 245 28.86 -3.73 -18.19
N GLU A 246 28.92 -2.40 -18.04
CA GLU A 246 29.79 -1.74 -17.07
C GLU A 246 29.30 -1.86 -15.61
N LEU A 247 28.13 -2.42 -15.31
CA LEU A 247 27.61 -2.54 -13.93
C LEU A 247 28.55 -3.37 -13.02
N GLY A 248 29.37 -4.25 -13.61
CA GLY A 248 30.42 -4.97 -12.90
C GLY A 248 31.56 -4.08 -12.36
N ARG A 249 31.76 -2.88 -12.91
CA ARG A 249 32.80 -1.91 -12.50
C ARG A 249 32.44 -1.12 -11.26
N PHE A 250 31.17 -1.09 -10.87
CA PHE A 250 30.73 -0.37 -9.68
C PHE A 250 31.12 -1.15 -8.42
N GLU A 251 32.12 -0.72 -7.66
CA GLU A 251 32.60 -1.44 -6.47
C GLU A 251 31.66 -1.29 -5.25
N GLY A 252 30.84 -0.24 -5.22
CA GLY A 252 29.89 0.03 -4.13
C GLY A 252 28.75 -0.99 -4.00
N LEU A 253 27.95 -0.82 -2.94
CA LEU A 253 26.80 -1.67 -2.64
C LEU A 253 25.73 -1.51 -3.72
N LYS A 254 25.31 -2.60 -4.36
CA LYS A 254 24.27 -2.60 -5.40
C LYS A 254 23.21 -3.65 -5.11
N LEU A 255 21.98 -3.21 -4.91
CA LEU A 255 20.83 -4.07 -4.60
C LEU A 255 19.57 -3.64 -5.35
N HIS A 256 18.62 -4.56 -5.48
CA HIS A 256 17.26 -4.25 -5.89
C HIS A 256 16.37 -4.01 -4.65
N CYS A 257 15.32 -3.20 -4.76
CA CYS A 257 14.43 -2.86 -3.64
C CYS A 257 13.77 -4.09 -2.97
N SER A 258 13.66 -5.22 -3.69
CA SER A 258 13.24 -6.52 -3.13
C SER A 258 14.20 -7.13 -2.09
N LYS A 259 15.39 -6.53 -1.89
CA LYS A 259 16.35 -6.87 -0.84
C LYS A 259 16.55 -5.74 0.18
N TYR A 260 15.90 -4.58 -0.01
CA TYR A 260 16.09 -3.40 0.83
C TYR A 260 15.46 -3.60 2.21
N ASP A 261 16.27 -3.49 3.26
CA ASP A 261 15.83 -3.45 4.67
C ASP A 261 16.07 -2.09 5.36
N GLY A 262 16.83 -1.22 4.70
CA GLY A 262 17.25 0.09 5.19
C GLY A 262 18.48 0.10 6.10
N GLU A 263 18.75 -0.97 6.86
CA GLU A 263 19.94 -1.07 7.72
C GLU A 263 21.22 -1.35 6.93
N GLU A 264 21.17 -2.19 5.88
CA GLU A 264 22.33 -2.46 5.02
C GLU A 264 22.82 -1.19 4.29
N VAL A 265 21.90 -0.26 4.01
CA VAL A 265 22.16 0.97 3.24
C VAL A 265 22.46 2.17 4.13
N LEU A 266 21.67 2.38 5.18
CA LEU A 266 21.77 3.54 6.06
C LEU A 266 21.45 3.17 7.53
N PRO A 267 22.41 2.58 8.26
CA PRO A 267 22.25 2.19 9.65
C PRO A 267 22.20 3.42 10.58
N LEU A 268 21.43 3.31 11.66
CA LEU A 268 21.15 4.44 12.55
C LEU A 268 22.26 4.76 13.56
N THR A 269 23.14 3.80 13.85
CA THR A 269 24.16 3.90 14.92
C THR A 269 25.58 4.12 14.42
N GLU A 270 25.92 3.60 13.23
CA GLU A 270 27.29 3.58 12.69
C GLU A 270 27.29 4.02 11.22
N CYS A 271 27.06 5.31 10.97
CA CYS A 271 27.12 5.89 9.63
C CYS A 271 28.27 6.89 9.52
N GLY A 272 29.08 6.75 8.45
CA GLY A 272 30.03 7.78 8.00
C GLY A 272 29.37 8.73 7.00
N LYS A 273 30.19 9.31 6.10
CA LYS A 273 29.65 9.91 4.86
C LYS A 273 29.04 8.82 3.98
N ARG A 274 27.95 9.13 3.28
CA ARG A 274 27.26 8.23 2.33
C ARG A 274 26.64 9.00 1.17
N ARG A 275 26.85 8.57 -0.06
CA ARG A 275 26.11 9.03 -1.25
C ARG A 275 25.31 7.87 -1.85
N ILE A 276 23.99 7.94 -1.73
CA ILE A 276 23.07 6.85 -2.07
C ILE A 276 22.24 7.26 -3.28
N LEU A 277 22.25 6.45 -4.35
CA LEU A 277 21.44 6.62 -5.55
C LEU A 277 20.27 5.62 -5.54
N VAL A 278 19.03 6.11 -5.57
CA VAL A 278 17.85 5.29 -5.87
C VAL A 278 17.47 5.46 -7.34
N VAL A 279 17.16 4.38 -8.04
CA VAL A 279 16.86 4.38 -9.49
C VAL A 279 15.45 3.87 -9.77
N GLY A 280 14.59 4.72 -10.36
CA GLY A 280 13.25 4.39 -10.87
C GLY A 280 12.13 5.10 -10.11
N GLY A 281 11.32 5.93 -10.79
CA GLY A 281 10.32 6.82 -10.18
C GLY A 281 8.88 6.30 -10.13
N CYS A 282 8.64 5.10 -9.61
CA CYS A 282 7.29 4.55 -9.33
C CYS A 282 7.09 4.32 -7.82
N LEU A 283 6.05 3.57 -7.42
CA LEU A 283 5.69 3.31 -6.01
C LEU A 283 6.89 3.09 -5.07
N SER A 284 7.60 1.97 -5.20
CA SER A 284 8.79 1.69 -4.36
C SER A 284 9.97 2.63 -4.62
N GLY A 285 9.97 3.30 -5.76
CA GLY A 285 10.87 4.40 -6.10
C GLY A 285 10.66 5.65 -5.26
N ALA A 286 9.45 5.92 -4.80
CA ALA A 286 9.17 6.97 -3.81
C ALA A 286 9.31 6.45 -2.37
N GLU A 287 8.95 5.19 -2.10
CA GLU A 287 9.01 4.61 -0.74
C GLU A 287 10.45 4.43 -0.22
N VAL A 288 11.39 3.91 -1.04
CA VAL A 288 12.80 3.71 -0.64
C VAL A 288 13.50 5.02 -0.22
N PRO A 289 13.51 6.09 -1.04
CA PRO A 289 14.18 7.34 -0.66
C PRO A 289 13.44 8.07 0.47
N ALA A 290 12.13 7.87 0.65
CA ALA A 290 11.42 8.38 1.82
C ALA A 290 11.83 7.67 3.12
N ASP A 291 12.04 6.35 3.09
CA ASP A 291 12.60 5.58 4.21
C ASP A 291 14.04 6.02 4.52
N LEU A 292 14.90 6.13 3.50
CA LEU A 292 16.26 6.68 3.64
C LEU A 292 16.27 8.11 4.18
N ALA A 293 15.34 8.96 3.75
CA ALA A 293 15.25 10.34 4.24
C ALA A 293 14.77 10.41 5.69
N LEU A 294 13.87 9.52 6.12
CA LEU A 294 13.47 9.37 7.53
C LEU A 294 14.61 8.82 8.40
N ARG A 295 15.41 7.89 7.87
CA ARG A 295 16.65 7.41 8.52
C ARG A 295 17.65 8.55 8.68
N LYS A 296 17.98 9.26 7.59
CA LYS A 296 18.81 10.48 7.59
C LYS A 296 18.31 11.52 8.59
N ALA A 297 17.01 11.78 8.64
CA ALA A 297 16.39 12.69 9.60
C ALA A 297 16.59 12.24 11.06
N SER A 298 16.65 10.93 11.30
CA SER A 298 16.86 10.33 12.63
C SER A 298 18.33 10.30 13.06
N LEU A 299 19.29 10.53 12.15
CA LEU A 299 20.71 10.67 12.48
C LEU A 299 20.99 11.98 13.24
N LYS A 300 22.09 11.98 14.00
CA LYS A 300 22.66 13.19 14.61
C LYS A 300 23.14 14.17 13.53
N GLU A 301 23.02 15.48 13.78
CA GLU A 301 23.25 16.52 12.78
C GLU A 301 24.63 16.40 12.08
N SER A 302 25.69 16.23 12.85
CA SER A 302 27.08 16.07 12.36
C SER A 302 27.32 14.81 11.51
N VAL A 303 26.40 13.86 11.51
CA VAL A 303 26.40 12.68 10.62
C VAL A 303 25.45 12.91 9.44
N ARG A 304 24.28 13.53 9.70
CA ARG A 304 23.25 13.84 8.70
C ARG A 304 23.77 14.68 7.53
N GLU A 305 24.63 15.66 7.81
CA GLU A 305 25.30 16.48 6.80
C GLU A 305 26.20 15.67 5.85
N GLY A 306 26.72 14.52 6.32
CA GLY A 306 27.54 13.62 5.52
C GLY A 306 26.75 12.68 4.60
N VAL A 307 25.41 12.67 4.66
CA VAL A 307 24.55 11.74 3.91
C VAL A 307 23.79 12.46 2.80
N GLU A 308 24.03 12.08 1.55
CA GLU A 308 23.29 12.55 0.37
C GLU A 308 22.46 11.41 -0.24
N ILE A 309 21.19 11.71 -0.55
CA ILE A 309 20.25 10.78 -1.21
C ILE A 309 19.87 11.40 -2.54
N LEU A 310 20.25 10.74 -3.64
CA LEU A 310 19.88 11.08 -5.01
C LEU A 310 18.75 10.15 -5.45
N HIS A 311 17.67 10.68 -6.04
CA HIS A 311 16.61 9.87 -6.65
C HIS A 311 16.53 10.13 -8.16
N LEU A 312 16.97 9.14 -8.93
CA LEU A 312 17.03 9.16 -10.39
C LEU A 312 15.77 8.56 -11.01
N PHE A 313 15.04 9.36 -11.78
CA PHE A 313 13.81 8.96 -12.45
C PHE A 313 13.73 9.46 -13.90
N THR A 314 13.13 8.65 -14.78
CA THR A 314 13.07 8.93 -16.24
C THR A 314 11.89 9.83 -16.65
N GLN A 315 10.98 10.12 -15.73
CA GLN A 315 9.89 11.09 -15.91
C GLN A 315 9.43 11.57 -14.51
N PRO A 316 8.96 12.82 -14.37
CA PRO A 316 8.49 13.37 -13.10
C PRO A 316 7.33 12.53 -12.52
N PRO A 317 7.47 11.97 -11.30
CA PRO A 317 6.38 11.27 -10.63
C PRO A 317 5.42 12.23 -9.95
N TRP A 318 4.12 11.97 -10.06
CA TRP A 318 3.16 12.48 -9.10
C TRP A 318 3.32 11.76 -7.76
N ILE A 319 3.51 12.52 -6.69
CA ILE A 319 3.68 11.99 -5.33
C ILE A 319 2.36 12.14 -4.59
N LEU A 320 1.65 11.02 -4.39
CA LEU A 320 0.29 11.02 -3.85
C LEU A 320 0.26 10.55 -2.39
N PRO A 321 -0.54 11.16 -1.50
CA PRO A 321 -0.82 10.61 -0.18
C PRO A 321 -1.70 9.35 -0.30
N LYS A 322 -1.70 8.48 0.72
CA LYS A 322 -2.58 7.30 0.77
C LYS A 322 -4.00 7.67 1.16
N LEU A 323 -4.14 8.75 1.94
CA LEU A 323 -5.39 9.44 2.21
C LEU A 323 -5.46 10.70 1.37
N LEU A 324 -6.40 10.76 0.44
CA LEU A 324 -6.58 11.91 -0.43
C LEU A 324 -7.79 12.75 0.02
N PRO A 325 -7.62 14.05 0.27
CA PRO A 325 -8.72 14.98 0.47
C PRO A 325 -9.54 15.20 -0.80
N PHE A 326 -10.85 15.36 -0.66
CA PHE A 326 -11.78 15.72 -1.73
C PHE A 326 -12.85 16.69 -1.23
N GLN A 327 -13.60 17.27 -2.17
CA GLN A 327 -14.49 18.40 -1.92
C GLN A 327 -15.52 18.12 -0.82
N ASN A 328 -15.55 19.03 0.15
CA ASN A 328 -16.65 19.24 1.08
C ASN A 328 -17.38 20.51 0.65
N GLU A 329 -18.70 20.42 0.43
CA GLU A 329 -19.52 21.56 0.00
C GLU A 329 -19.88 22.50 1.15
N ALA A 330 -19.91 22.00 2.39
CA ALA A 330 -20.26 22.78 3.58
C ALA A 330 -19.09 23.61 4.12
N ASP A 331 -17.85 23.14 3.93
CA ASP A 331 -16.61 23.83 4.29
C ASP A 331 -15.47 23.34 3.37
N PRO A 332 -15.19 24.05 2.26
CA PRO A 332 -14.15 23.65 1.32
C PRO A 332 -12.72 23.64 1.88
N MET A 333 -12.48 24.34 3.00
CA MET A 333 -11.19 24.39 3.71
C MET A 333 -11.05 23.24 4.73
N ALA A 334 -12.16 22.55 5.02
CA ALA A 334 -12.26 21.34 5.83
C ALA A 334 -12.72 20.16 4.93
N PRO A 335 -11.89 19.68 3.98
CA PRO A 335 -12.29 18.67 3.01
C PRO A 335 -12.72 17.33 3.66
N ARG A 336 -13.27 16.43 2.84
CA ARG A 336 -13.52 15.03 3.24
C ARG A 336 -12.30 14.19 2.87
N VAL A 337 -12.01 13.11 3.61
CA VAL A 337 -10.76 12.34 3.45
C VAL A 337 -11.05 10.86 3.23
N LEU A 338 -10.61 10.29 2.10
CA LEU A 338 -10.78 8.86 1.80
C LEU A 338 -9.46 8.22 1.34
N PRO A 339 -9.34 6.88 1.43
CA PRO A 339 -8.30 6.13 0.74
C PRO A 339 -8.22 6.50 -0.74
N LEU A 340 -7.00 6.67 -1.23
CA LEU A 340 -6.67 7.18 -2.58
C LEU A 340 -7.46 6.46 -3.69
N ASP A 341 -7.57 5.14 -3.60
CA ASP A 341 -8.27 4.27 -4.54
C ASP A 341 -9.79 4.53 -4.61
N GLN A 342 -10.42 4.92 -3.50
CA GLN A 342 -11.86 5.26 -3.48
C GLN A 342 -12.18 6.59 -4.19
N ILE A 343 -11.17 7.42 -4.45
CA ILE A 343 -11.31 8.65 -5.27
C ILE A 343 -10.82 8.39 -6.69
N PHE A 344 -9.65 7.77 -6.85
CA PHE A 344 -9.05 7.47 -8.16
C PHE A 344 -9.92 6.57 -9.03
N TYR A 345 -10.60 5.59 -8.44
CA TYR A 345 -11.46 4.66 -9.19
C TYR A 345 -12.93 5.07 -9.11
N THR A 346 -13.21 6.37 -8.93
CA THR A 346 -14.55 6.93 -9.14
C THR A 346 -15.01 6.62 -10.57
N ALA A 347 -16.08 5.84 -10.72
CA ALA A 347 -16.70 5.63 -12.01
C ALA A 347 -17.25 6.97 -12.55
N ARG A 348 -16.73 7.39 -13.71
CA ARG A 348 -17.17 8.59 -14.44
C ARG A 348 -17.43 8.20 -15.88
N GLU A 349 -18.54 8.68 -16.42
CA GLU A 349 -18.78 8.62 -17.87
C GLU A 349 -17.94 9.73 -18.52
N MET A 350 -16.71 9.36 -18.86
CA MET A 350 -15.84 10.20 -19.67
C MET A 350 -16.16 9.93 -21.15
N PRO A 351 -16.20 10.95 -22.03
CA PRO A 351 -16.17 10.71 -23.47
C PRO A 351 -14.87 9.99 -23.85
N GLU A 352 -14.90 9.20 -24.92
CA GLU A 352 -13.67 8.60 -25.45
C GLU A 352 -12.76 9.73 -25.98
N PRO A 353 -11.52 9.87 -25.48
CA PRO A 353 -10.64 10.98 -25.84
C PRO A 353 -10.14 10.84 -27.27
N ALA A 354 -9.92 11.96 -27.96
CA ALA A 354 -9.47 11.97 -29.36
C ALA A 354 -8.07 11.36 -29.56
N GLY A 355 -7.30 11.17 -28.48
CA GLY A 355 -6.09 10.35 -28.48
C GLY A 355 -5.43 10.24 -27.09
N PRO A 356 -4.35 9.44 -26.97
CA PRO A 356 -3.66 9.21 -25.70
C PRO A 356 -3.12 10.50 -25.06
N GLU A 357 -2.65 11.47 -25.84
CA GLU A 357 -2.15 12.71 -25.24
C GLU A 357 -3.25 13.54 -24.57
N GLU A 358 -4.46 13.63 -25.15
CA GLU A 358 -5.58 14.35 -24.53
C GLU A 358 -6.08 13.62 -23.28
N LYS A 359 -6.12 12.29 -23.33
CA LYS A 359 -6.35 11.43 -22.16
C LYS A 359 -5.35 11.75 -21.04
N PHE A 360 -4.06 11.82 -21.36
CA PHE A 360 -3.01 12.06 -20.37
C PHE A 360 -3.00 13.49 -19.86
N ARG A 361 -3.25 14.50 -20.71
CA ARG A 361 -3.49 15.89 -20.29
C ARG A 361 -4.63 15.95 -19.28
N THR A 362 -5.73 15.24 -19.55
CA THR A 362 -6.89 15.14 -18.64
C THR A 362 -6.55 14.47 -17.31
N LEU A 363 -5.75 13.39 -17.31
CA LEU A 363 -5.26 12.76 -16.08
C LEU A 363 -4.35 13.72 -15.28
N HIS A 364 -3.40 14.39 -15.94
CA HIS A 364 -2.50 15.36 -15.29
C HIS A 364 -3.26 16.59 -14.75
N THR A 365 -4.30 17.07 -15.44
CA THR A 365 -5.21 18.11 -14.92
C THR A 365 -5.96 17.63 -13.68
N GLY A 366 -6.47 16.40 -13.68
CA GLY A 366 -7.11 15.79 -12.50
C GLY A 366 -6.15 15.65 -11.32
N LEU A 367 -4.91 15.21 -11.57
CA LEU A 367 -3.85 15.09 -10.56
C LEU A 367 -3.47 16.46 -9.97
N LYS A 368 -3.29 17.49 -10.81
CA LYS A 368 -3.05 18.87 -10.39
C LYS A 368 -4.17 19.42 -9.50
N ALA A 369 -5.43 19.14 -9.86
CA ALA A 369 -6.59 19.54 -9.07
C ALA A 369 -6.68 18.81 -7.71
N MET A 370 -6.34 17.52 -7.66
CA MET A 370 -6.33 16.73 -6.41
C MET A 370 -5.16 17.09 -5.48
N MET A 371 -4.01 17.47 -6.03
CA MET A 371 -2.82 17.85 -5.26
C MET A 371 -2.75 19.34 -4.89
N GLY A 372 -3.50 20.20 -5.58
CA GLY A 372 -3.44 21.67 -5.40
C GLY A 372 -2.15 22.33 -5.89
N THR A 373 -1.28 21.58 -6.58
CA THR A 373 0.02 22.01 -7.14
C THR A 373 0.34 21.20 -8.40
N ASP A 374 1.19 21.75 -9.28
CA ASP A 374 1.87 21.04 -10.39
C ASP A 374 3.23 20.46 -9.97
N GLN A 375 3.55 20.50 -8.68
CA GLN A 375 4.80 20.06 -8.07
C GLN A 375 6.03 20.90 -8.43
N ALA A 376 5.87 22.07 -9.07
CA ALA A 376 6.99 22.99 -9.32
C ALA A 376 7.70 23.42 -8.02
N ASP A 377 7.00 23.40 -6.88
CA ASP A 377 7.55 23.63 -5.54
C ASP A 377 8.43 22.49 -4.97
N LEU A 378 8.67 21.43 -5.76
CA LEU A 378 9.64 20.36 -5.48
C LEU A 378 10.96 20.50 -6.28
N GLY A 379 11.04 21.43 -7.22
CA GLY A 379 12.19 21.62 -8.11
C GLY A 379 11.86 21.37 -9.60
N PRO A 380 12.71 21.88 -10.52
CA PRO A 380 12.45 21.82 -11.96
C PRO A 380 12.34 20.39 -12.52
N GLU A 381 12.90 19.40 -11.83
CA GLU A 381 12.85 17.98 -12.18
C GLU A 381 11.44 17.36 -12.02
N TYR A 382 10.54 17.99 -11.23
CA TYR A 382 9.17 17.53 -11.00
C TYR A 382 8.12 18.27 -11.84
N THR A 383 8.50 19.38 -12.47
CA THR A 383 7.57 20.27 -13.18
C THR A 383 6.87 19.51 -14.31
N ILE A 384 5.55 19.38 -14.18
CA ILE A 384 4.70 18.89 -15.26
C ILE A 384 4.50 20.01 -16.28
N ASP A 385 5.39 20.08 -17.26
CA ASP A 385 5.30 20.97 -18.41
C ASP A 385 4.37 20.41 -19.51
N ASP A 386 4.26 21.15 -20.62
CA ASP A 386 3.44 20.75 -21.77
C ASP A 386 3.85 19.39 -22.34
N TYR A 387 5.15 19.02 -22.34
CA TYR A 387 5.58 17.71 -22.80
C TYR A 387 5.14 16.62 -21.83
N TRP A 388 5.41 16.75 -20.53
CA TRP A 388 5.05 15.73 -19.54
C TRP A 388 3.53 15.58 -19.40
N SER A 389 2.74 16.63 -19.66
CA SER A 389 1.28 16.54 -19.76
C SER A 389 0.78 15.54 -20.83
N THR A 390 1.60 15.26 -21.85
CA THR A 390 1.26 14.33 -22.94
C THR A 390 1.66 12.87 -22.66
N LYS A 391 2.23 12.57 -21.49
CA LYS A 391 2.76 11.23 -21.14
C LYS A 391 1.94 10.60 -20.04
N TYR A 392 1.92 9.27 -19.97
CA TYR A 392 1.20 8.58 -18.91
C TYR A 392 1.82 8.93 -17.54
N PRO A 393 1.05 9.34 -16.53
CA PRO A 393 1.58 9.79 -15.24
C PRO A 393 2.37 8.70 -14.51
N ALA A 394 3.62 9.00 -14.14
CA ALA A 394 4.30 8.24 -13.10
C ALA A 394 3.64 8.54 -11.76
N ILE A 395 3.53 7.53 -10.89
CA ILE A 395 2.89 7.65 -9.58
C ILE A 395 3.80 7.00 -8.54
N GLY A 396 4.30 7.84 -7.63
CA GLY A 396 4.76 7.44 -6.30
C GLY A 396 3.62 7.64 -5.29
N MET A 397 3.64 6.92 -4.17
CA MET A 397 2.59 7.02 -3.17
C MET A 397 3.17 6.96 -1.75
N THR A 398 3.22 8.10 -1.08
CA THR A 398 3.83 8.28 0.25
C THR A 398 3.23 9.50 0.94
N GLU A 399 3.22 9.51 2.28
CA GLU A 399 2.82 10.70 3.04
C GLU A 399 3.92 11.78 3.16
N SER A 400 5.19 11.42 2.93
CA SER A 400 6.36 12.21 3.39
C SER A 400 7.41 12.58 2.33
N TYR A 401 7.41 11.94 1.14
CA TYR A 401 8.48 12.11 0.15
C TYR A 401 8.61 13.56 -0.33
N ASP A 402 7.50 14.20 -0.68
CA ASP A 402 7.44 15.58 -1.17
C ASP A 402 7.97 16.57 -0.11
N LYS A 403 7.67 16.32 1.17
CA LYS A 403 8.20 17.11 2.29
C LYS A 403 9.70 16.89 2.47
N PHE A 404 10.21 15.68 2.28
CA PHE A 404 11.66 15.40 2.32
C PHE A 404 12.43 16.02 1.15
N VAL A 405 11.83 16.19 -0.03
CA VAL A 405 12.41 16.97 -1.13
C VAL A 405 12.46 18.46 -0.74
N ARG A 406 11.37 19.05 -0.21
CA ARG A 406 11.38 20.44 0.26
C ARG A 406 12.38 20.70 1.40
N MET A 407 12.65 19.70 2.24
CA MET A 407 13.70 19.75 3.27
C MET A 407 15.12 19.52 2.73
N GLY A 408 15.31 19.30 1.43
CA GLY A 408 16.62 19.04 0.81
C GLY A 408 17.25 17.70 1.20
N TYR A 409 16.46 16.76 1.77
CA TYR A 409 16.98 15.48 2.22
C TYR A 409 17.10 14.47 1.08
N ILE A 410 16.18 14.56 0.11
CA ILE A 410 16.18 13.84 -1.16
C ILE A 410 16.43 14.86 -2.28
N LYS A 411 17.43 14.63 -3.12
CA LYS A 411 17.70 15.44 -4.31
C LYS A 411 17.22 14.69 -5.57
N PRO A 412 16.36 15.27 -6.41
CA PRO A 412 15.97 14.65 -7.66
C PRO A 412 17.13 14.60 -8.67
N VAL A 413 17.06 13.65 -9.60
CA VAL A 413 17.81 13.64 -10.86
C VAL A 413 16.85 13.19 -11.96
N LEU A 414 16.47 14.08 -12.86
CA LEU A 414 15.68 13.72 -14.04
C LEU A 414 16.61 13.15 -15.12
N GLY A 415 16.48 11.86 -15.43
CA GLY A 415 17.39 11.18 -16.35
C GLY A 415 17.22 9.67 -16.41
N ARG A 416 18.06 9.00 -17.21
CA ARG A 416 18.13 7.54 -17.33
C ARG A 416 19.49 7.03 -16.86
N PHE A 417 19.48 6.03 -15.98
CA PHE A 417 20.69 5.26 -15.64
C PHE A 417 21.25 4.61 -16.91
N ALA A 418 22.45 5.01 -17.33
CA ALA A 418 23.00 4.68 -18.65
C ALA A 418 24.19 3.70 -18.59
N GLY A 419 24.91 3.65 -17.47
CA GLY A 419 26.09 2.80 -17.31
C GLY A 419 26.98 3.24 -16.16
N ILE A 420 28.18 2.67 -16.09
CA ILE A 420 29.25 3.05 -15.17
C ILE A 420 30.47 3.49 -16.01
N THR A 421 31.25 4.43 -15.52
CA THR A 421 32.51 4.89 -16.15
C THR A 421 33.65 3.86 -15.95
N GLU A 422 34.89 4.24 -16.24
CA GLU A 422 36.08 3.40 -15.94
C GLU A 422 36.57 3.59 -14.51
N ASP A 423 36.36 4.79 -13.94
CA ASP A 423 36.62 5.18 -12.55
C ASP A 423 35.46 4.87 -11.59
N GLY A 424 34.44 4.13 -12.03
CA GLY A 424 33.34 3.63 -11.18
C GLY A 424 32.19 4.60 -10.93
N ALA A 425 32.23 5.82 -11.46
CA ALA A 425 31.14 6.80 -11.38
C ALA A 425 29.93 6.40 -12.23
N VAL A 426 28.73 6.86 -11.85
CA VAL A 426 27.47 6.51 -12.55
C VAL A 426 27.22 7.46 -13.72
N LYS A 427 27.01 6.92 -14.91
CA LYS A 427 26.55 7.66 -16.09
C LYS A 427 25.03 7.82 -16.05
N VAL A 428 24.55 9.04 -16.23
CA VAL A 428 23.13 9.36 -16.43
C VAL A 428 22.98 10.06 -17.78
N SER A 429 22.08 9.56 -18.63
CA SER A 429 21.70 10.23 -19.87
C SER A 429 20.42 11.05 -19.70
N ALA A 430 20.30 12.12 -20.47
CA ALA A 430 19.10 12.93 -20.59
C ALA A 430 17.88 12.09 -21.01
N VAL A 431 16.68 12.58 -20.68
CA VAL A 431 15.41 12.07 -21.20
C VAL A 431 14.76 13.08 -22.12
N ALA A 432 13.99 12.58 -23.09
CA ALA A 432 13.26 13.44 -24.01
C ALA A 432 12.24 14.30 -23.24
N GLY A 433 12.21 15.61 -23.53
CA GLY A 433 11.17 16.51 -23.06
C GLY A 433 11.26 16.95 -21.60
N GLY A 434 12.47 17.08 -21.04
CA GLY A 434 12.70 17.80 -19.79
C GLY A 434 14.01 18.59 -19.84
N LYS A 435 14.26 19.42 -18.82
CA LYS A 435 15.55 20.13 -18.63
C LYS A 435 16.63 19.21 -18.04
N SER A 436 16.81 18.03 -18.63
CA SER A 436 17.83 17.05 -18.26
C SER A 436 18.98 17.07 -19.26
N GLU A 437 20.21 17.02 -18.76
CA GLU A 437 21.44 16.90 -19.56
C GLU A 437 22.17 15.60 -19.20
N ASP A 438 23.02 15.09 -20.09
CA ASP A 438 23.89 13.95 -19.80
C ASP A 438 24.89 14.34 -18.70
N CYS A 439 24.97 13.56 -17.63
CA CYS A 439 25.81 13.87 -16.46
C CYS A 439 26.45 12.63 -15.83
N ILE A 440 27.46 12.87 -14.99
CA ILE A 440 28.19 11.84 -14.26
C ILE A 440 28.02 12.09 -12.75
N LEU A 441 27.55 11.08 -12.04
CA LEU A 441 27.42 11.09 -10.59
C LEU A 441 28.61 10.34 -9.98
N THR A 442 29.58 11.11 -9.49
CA THR A 442 30.79 10.65 -8.78
C THR A 442 30.46 10.13 -7.36
N ASP A 443 31.43 9.51 -6.70
CA ASP A 443 31.39 9.27 -5.24
C ASP A 443 30.18 8.47 -4.72
N ILE A 444 29.52 7.66 -5.57
CA ILE A 444 28.32 6.88 -5.18
C ILE A 444 28.73 5.64 -4.39
N ASP A 445 28.40 5.59 -3.09
CA ASP A 445 28.64 4.44 -2.22
C ASP A 445 27.65 3.30 -2.45
N THR A 446 26.43 3.62 -2.89
CA THR A 446 25.33 2.65 -2.95
C THR A 446 24.31 2.98 -4.06
N ILE A 447 23.89 1.96 -4.80
CA ILE A 447 22.81 2.03 -5.79
C ILE A 447 21.68 1.08 -5.38
N VAL A 448 20.49 1.64 -5.14
CA VAL A 448 19.26 0.88 -4.90
C VAL A 448 18.38 0.95 -6.15
N PHE A 449 18.32 -0.15 -6.89
CA PHE A 449 17.44 -0.28 -8.05
C PHE A 449 16.00 -0.51 -7.57
N ALA A 450 15.12 0.48 -7.78
CA ALA A 450 13.67 0.37 -7.62
C ALA A 450 12.97 0.16 -8.99
N THR A 451 13.67 -0.50 -9.91
CA THR A 451 13.34 -0.63 -11.33
C THR A 451 12.30 -1.70 -11.66
N GLY A 452 11.81 -2.43 -10.66
CA GLY A 452 10.64 -3.30 -10.77
C GLY A 452 10.97 -4.78 -10.96
N TYR A 453 10.06 -5.52 -11.59
CA TYR A 453 10.10 -6.97 -11.64
C TYR A 453 9.75 -7.47 -13.03
N THR A 454 10.22 -8.67 -13.37
CA THR A 454 10.12 -9.27 -14.70
C THR A 454 9.51 -10.67 -14.63
N PRO A 455 8.68 -11.10 -15.61
CA PRO A 455 8.17 -12.47 -15.65
C PRO A 455 9.20 -13.45 -16.25
N TRP A 456 10.24 -12.95 -16.91
CA TRP A 456 11.03 -13.75 -17.85
C TRP A 456 11.83 -14.89 -17.24
N PRO A 457 12.54 -14.76 -16.09
CA PRO A 457 13.25 -15.89 -15.48
C PRO A 457 12.33 -17.04 -15.05
N SER A 458 11.03 -16.77 -14.89
CA SER A 458 10.01 -17.77 -14.60
C SER A 458 9.34 -18.35 -15.86
N LEU A 459 9.23 -17.59 -16.95
CA LEU A 459 8.76 -18.09 -18.24
C LEU A 459 9.85 -18.91 -18.97
N GLN A 460 11.12 -18.46 -18.94
CA GLN A 460 12.30 -19.18 -19.44
C GLN A 460 12.53 -20.53 -18.75
N ARG A 461 11.96 -20.73 -17.55
CA ARG A 461 12.05 -21.96 -16.76
C ARG A 461 11.04 -23.04 -17.20
N ILE A 462 9.99 -22.66 -17.94
CA ILE A 462 8.91 -23.59 -18.32
C ILE A 462 8.78 -23.75 -19.84
N PHE A 463 9.00 -22.68 -20.61
CA PHE A 463 8.86 -22.71 -22.07
C PHE A 463 10.19 -23.01 -22.78
N SER A 464 10.11 -23.71 -23.92
CA SER A 464 11.28 -23.94 -24.78
C SER A 464 11.73 -22.65 -25.48
N PRO A 465 13.01 -22.54 -25.92
CA PRO A 465 13.51 -21.39 -26.68
C PRO A 465 12.64 -21.04 -27.90
N GLN A 466 12.04 -22.04 -28.56
CA GLN A 466 11.16 -21.87 -29.71
C GLN A 466 9.82 -21.21 -29.31
N MET A 467 9.26 -21.55 -28.15
CA MET A 467 8.04 -20.91 -27.63
C MET A 467 8.31 -19.50 -27.09
N LEU A 468 9.48 -19.28 -26.49
CA LEU A 468 9.94 -17.96 -26.05
C LEU A 468 10.17 -17.02 -27.25
N ALA A 469 10.72 -17.53 -28.35
CA ALA A 469 10.89 -16.78 -29.60
C ALA A 469 9.56 -16.36 -30.22
N LYS A 470 8.53 -17.22 -30.21
CA LYS A 470 7.16 -16.83 -30.60
C LYS A 470 6.64 -15.63 -29.81
N MET A 471 6.95 -15.56 -28.50
CA MET A 471 6.58 -14.45 -27.61
C MET A 471 7.54 -13.24 -27.69
N GLY A 472 8.40 -13.17 -28.70
CA GLY A 472 9.31 -12.03 -28.92
C GLY A 472 10.55 -11.99 -28.03
N ILE A 473 10.94 -13.10 -27.39
CA ILE A 473 12.22 -13.20 -26.67
C ILE A 473 13.23 -13.95 -27.54
N GLU A 474 14.34 -13.30 -27.90
CA GLU A 474 15.40 -13.97 -28.65
C GLU A 474 16.19 -14.96 -27.76
N PRO A 475 16.64 -16.11 -28.30
CA PRO A 475 17.52 -17.02 -27.58
C PRO A 475 18.82 -16.33 -27.15
N GLY A 476 18.98 -16.14 -25.84
CA GLY A 476 20.15 -15.49 -25.25
C GLY A 476 19.92 -14.07 -24.72
N THR A 477 18.73 -13.45 -24.90
CA THR A 477 18.44 -12.12 -24.34
C THR A 477 18.61 -12.12 -22.80
N HIS A 478 19.60 -11.37 -22.31
CA HIS A 478 19.83 -11.20 -20.88
C HIS A 478 18.76 -10.30 -20.25
N ASN A 479 18.03 -10.85 -19.28
CA ASN A 479 17.03 -10.16 -18.45
C ASN A 479 16.16 -9.13 -19.22
N PRO A 480 15.27 -9.56 -20.14
CA PRO A 480 14.54 -8.65 -21.00
C PRO A 480 13.66 -7.67 -20.19
N ALA A 481 13.33 -6.52 -20.79
CA ALA A 481 12.49 -5.52 -20.14
C ALA A 481 11.12 -6.13 -19.74
N PRO A 482 10.56 -5.78 -18.56
CA PRO A 482 9.28 -6.33 -18.10
C PRO A 482 8.13 -6.13 -19.09
N GLY A 483 8.13 -4.98 -19.77
CA GLY A 483 7.09 -4.59 -20.71
C GLY A 483 7.05 -5.36 -22.02
N LEU A 484 8.01 -6.25 -22.31
CA LEU A 484 8.13 -6.90 -23.63
C LEU A 484 7.02 -7.95 -23.92
N LEU A 485 6.38 -8.55 -22.90
CA LEU A 485 5.32 -9.54 -23.13
C LEU A 485 3.95 -8.91 -23.44
N HIS A 486 3.61 -7.83 -22.73
CA HIS A 486 2.25 -7.27 -22.75
C HIS A 486 1.77 -6.83 -24.17
N PRO A 487 2.63 -6.27 -25.05
CA PRO A 487 2.27 -5.98 -26.44
C PRO A 487 1.99 -7.20 -27.33
N GLN A 488 2.46 -8.39 -26.93
CA GLN A 488 2.30 -9.64 -27.69
C GLN A 488 1.06 -10.45 -27.25
N LEU A 489 0.49 -10.10 -26.09
CA LEU A 489 -0.69 -10.75 -25.54
C LEU A 489 -1.95 -9.94 -25.86
N HIS A 490 -2.80 -10.49 -26.73
CA HIS A 490 -4.10 -9.88 -27.03
C HIS A 490 -4.94 -9.77 -25.76
N LYS A 491 -5.38 -8.54 -25.45
CA LYS A 491 -6.01 -8.11 -24.19
C LYS A 491 -5.29 -8.60 -22.91
N GLN A 492 -3.96 -8.77 -23.02
CA GLN A 492 -3.07 -9.32 -22.00
C GLN A 492 -3.41 -10.75 -21.53
N VAL A 493 -4.11 -11.54 -22.37
CA VAL A 493 -4.60 -12.90 -22.03
C VAL A 493 -4.06 -14.01 -22.93
N PHE A 494 -3.91 -13.84 -24.25
CA PHE A 494 -3.44 -14.94 -25.11
C PHE A 494 -2.49 -14.50 -26.23
N HIS A 495 -1.64 -15.44 -26.66
CA HIS A 495 -0.71 -15.25 -27.77
C HIS A 495 -1.15 -16.07 -28.98
N TYR A 496 -1.43 -15.39 -30.10
CA TYR A 496 -2.02 -16.02 -31.29
C TYR A 496 -1.17 -17.18 -31.87
N GLU A 497 0.18 -17.10 -31.83
CA GLU A 497 1.06 -18.19 -32.30
C GLU A 497 1.18 -19.38 -31.33
N LEU A 498 0.62 -19.31 -30.12
CA LEU A 498 0.62 -20.42 -29.16
C LEU A 498 -0.71 -21.21 -29.18
N GLY A 499 -1.66 -20.83 -30.05
CA GLY A 499 -2.91 -21.55 -30.26
C GLY A 499 -4.01 -21.22 -29.26
N LYS A 500 -5.18 -21.85 -29.44
CA LYS A 500 -6.41 -21.58 -28.67
C LYS A 500 -6.59 -22.44 -27.41
N THR A 501 -5.63 -23.30 -27.08
CA THR A 501 -5.65 -24.14 -25.87
C THR A 501 -4.81 -23.58 -24.72
N ILE A 502 -4.23 -22.38 -24.87
CA ILE A 502 -3.40 -21.72 -23.85
C ILE A 502 -3.85 -20.28 -23.57
N GLY A 503 -3.67 -19.84 -22.33
CA GLY A 503 -3.75 -18.42 -21.96
C GLY A 503 -2.84 -18.05 -20.79
N PHE A 504 -2.78 -16.77 -20.50
CA PHE A 504 -1.97 -16.12 -19.48
C PHE A 504 -2.91 -15.27 -18.61
N ILE A 505 -2.77 -15.32 -17.28
CA ILE A 505 -3.63 -14.58 -16.36
C ILE A 505 -2.77 -13.79 -15.38
N GLY A 506 -3.02 -12.49 -15.30
CA GLY A 506 -2.32 -11.60 -14.38
C GLY A 506 -0.83 -11.37 -14.70
N ILE A 507 -0.34 -11.71 -15.89
CA ILE A 507 0.93 -11.16 -16.42
C ILE A 507 0.61 -9.82 -17.08
N GLN A 508 0.18 -8.88 -16.24
CA GLN A 508 -0.17 -7.50 -16.57
C GLN A 508 0.82 -6.53 -15.90
N PRO A 509 0.97 -5.29 -16.41
CA PRO A 509 1.95 -4.32 -15.88
C PRO A 509 1.59 -3.80 -14.48
N ARG A 510 0.31 -3.86 -14.10
CA ARG A 510 -0.25 -3.34 -12.84
C ARG A 510 -1.12 -4.44 -12.21
N PRO A 511 -0.93 -4.83 -10.94
CA PRO A 511 -1.59 -6.00 -10.38
C PRO A 511 -3.04 -5.72 -9.94
N PHE A 512 -3.89 -5.20 -10.82
CA PHE A 512 -5.30 -4.95 -10.53
C PHE A 512 -6.09 -6.26 -10.50
N TRP A 513 -6.60 -6.66 -9.34
CA TRP A 513 -7.29 -7.95 -9.17
C TRP A 513 -8.64 -8.04 -9.90
N VAL A 514 -9.31 -6.89 -10.11
CA VAL A 514 -10.47 -6.82 -11.01
C VAL A 514 -10.12 -7.23 -12.45
N GLY A 515 -8.93 -6.85 -12.93
CA GLY A 515 -8.41 -7.26 -14.23
C GLY A 515 -8.12 -8.76 -14.26
N VAL A 516 -7.44 -9.27 -13.23
CA VAL A 516 -7.17 -10.72 -13.06
C VAL A 516 -8.45 -11.54 -13.14
N GLU A 517 -9.51 -11.12 -12.44
CA GLU A 517 -10.78 -11.84 -12.40
C GLU A 517 -11.52 -11.81 -13.74
N LEU A 518 -11.57 -10.64 -14.40
CA LEU A 518 -12.20 -10.51 -15.71
C LEU A 518 -11.43 -11.28 -16.79
N GLN A 519 -10.09 -11.28 -16.74
CA GLN A 519 -9.24 -12.13 -17.58
C GLN A 519 -9.55 -13.62 -17.37
N GLY A 520 -9.68 -14.07 -16.11
CA GLY A 520 -10.01 -15.46 -15.77
C GLY A 520 -11.37 -15.90 -16.32
N ARG A 521 -12.40 -15.07 -16.12
CA ARG A 521 -13.75 -15.27 -16.64
C ARG A 521 -13.79 -15.32 -18.17
N TRP A 522 -13.08 -14.40 -18.82
CA TRP A 522 -13.02 -14.32 -20.28
C TRP A 522 -12.33 -15.55 -20.88
N LEU A 523 -11.15 -15.92 -20.38
CA LEU A 523 -10.42 -17.10 -20.85
C LEU A 523 -11.22 -18.40 -20.63
N ALA A 524 -11.90 -18.54 -19.50
CA ALA A 524 -12.77 -19.68 -19.24
C ALA A 524 -13.96 -19.74 -20.23
N GLY A 525 -14.54 -18.59 -20.59
CA GLY A 525 -15.59 -18.49 -21.61
C GLY A 525 -15.09 -18.80 -23.03
N LEU A 526 -13.87 -18.37 -23.38
CA LEU A 526 -13.20 -18.69 -24.64
C LEU A 526 -12.91 -20.19 -24.79
N PHE A 527 -12.44 -20.84 -23.71
CA PHE A 527 -12.21 -22.29 -23.69
C PHE A 527 -13.52 -23.10 -23.72
N ALA A 528 -14.59 -22.59 -23.08
CA ALA A 528 -15.92 -23.20 -23.10
C ALA A 528 -16.66 -23.01 -24.43
N GLY A 529 -16.28 -22.00 -25.23
CA GLY A 529 -17.03 -21.57 -26.41
C GLY A 529 -18.31 -20.78 -26.09
N THR A 530 -18.49 -20.34 -24.84
CA THR A 530 -19.60 -19.47 -24.42
C THR A 530 -19.33 -17.99 -24.70
N VAL A 531 -18.07 -17.63 -24.95
CA VAL A 531 -17.64 -16.33 -25.46
C VAL A 531 -16.93 -16.57 -26.81
N PRO A 532 -17.22 -15.80 -27.86
CA PRO A 532 -16.53 -15.95 -29.14
C PRO A 532 -15.05 -15.55 -29.01
N TRP A 533 -14.19 -16.25 -29.73
CA TRP A 533 -12.81 -15.81 -29.93
C TRP A 533 -12.78 -14.55 -30.79
N PRO A 534 -11.87 -13.59 -30.50
CA PRO A 534 -11.56 -12.48 -31.41
C PRO A 534 -11.34 -12.96 -32.85
N ASP A 535 -11.82 -12.17 -33.80
CA ASP A 535 -11.68 -12.48 -35.21
C ASP A 535 -10.27 -12.20 -35.74
N GLU A 536 -9.98 -12.69 -36.94
CA GLU A 536 -8.64 -12.58 -37.53
C GLU A 536 -8.24 -11.12 -37.81
N GLN A 537 -9.20 -10.23 -38.11
CA GLN A 537 -8.94 -8.81 -38.31
C GLN A 537 -8.64 -8.09 -36.99
N GLU A 538 -9.33 -8.43 -35.90
CA GLU A 538 -9.02 -7.89 -34.57
C GLU A 538 -7.61 -8.31 -34.11
N VAL A 539 -7.22 -9.56 -34.34
CA VAL A 539 -5.85 -10.04 -34.06
C VAL A 539 -4.82 -9.35 -34.96
N LEU A 540 -5.09 -9.20 -36.27
CA LEU A 540 -4.20 -8.50 -37.19
C LEU A 540 -4.07 -7.00 -36.88
N ASP A 541 -5.13 -6.34 -36.42
CA ASP A 541 -5.09 -4.95 -35.96
C ASP A 541 -4.20 -4.80 -34.72
N HIS A 542 -4.36 -5.69 -33.74
CA HIS A 542 -3.53 -5.72 -32.53
C HIS A 542 -2.04 -5.93 -32.86
N ARG A 543 -1.73 -6.86 -33.78
CA ARG A 543 -0.34 -7.14 -34.23
C ARG A 543 0.33 -5.96 -34.95
N LYS A 544 -0.42 -5.04 -35.54
CA LYS A 544 0.13 -3.81 -36.15
C LYS A 544 0.49 -2.74 -35.10
N GLY A 545 0.24 -3.00 -33.82
CA GLY A 545 0.67 -2.15 -32.72
C GLY A 545 -0.22 -0.93 -32.45
N PRO A 546 0.18 -0.08 -31.49
CA PRO A 546 -0.68 0.97 -30.96
C PRO A 546 -1.01 2.07 -31.99
N GLU A 547 -0.08 2.41 -32.88
CA GLU A 547 -0.29 3.45 -33.90
C GLU A 547 -1.39 3.08 -34.90
N HIS A 548 -1.46 1.80 -35.31
CA HIS A 548 -2.55 1.30 -36.15
C HIS A 548 -3.88 1.23 -35.38
N LEU A 549 -3.87 0.80 -34.13
CA LEU A 549 -5.08 0.84 -33.29
C LEU A 549 -5.61 2.27 -33.14
N LEU A 550 -4.73 3.26 -32.99
CA LEU A 550 -5.10 4.68 -32.94
C LEU A 550 -5.64 5.21 -34.27
N SER A 551 -5.12 4.78 -35.42
CA SER A 551 -5.67 5.17 -36.74
C SER A 551 -7.08 4.62 -36.97
N LEU A 552 -7.47 3.56 -36.25
CA LEU A 552 -8.83 3.02 -36.18
C LEU A 552 -9.68 3.60 -35.04
N GLY A 553 -9.17 4.58 -34.28
CA GLY A 553 -9.85 5.15 -33.12
C GLY A 553 -9.92 4.22 -31.88
N LYS A 554 -9.23 3.08 -31.88
CA LYS A 554 -9.22 2.08 -30.79
C LYS A 554 -8.29 2.53 -29.64
N VAL A 555 -8.59 3.66 -29.01
CA VAL A 555 -7.70 4.32 -28.04
C VAL A 555 -7.45 3.45 -26.81
N TYR A 556 -8.46 2.75 -26.28
CA TYR A 556 -8.27 1.86 -25.13
C TYR A 556 -7.41 0.62 -25.44
N ASP A 557 -7.61 -0.03 -26.59
CA ASP A 557 -6.77 -1.15 -27.03
C ASP A 557 -5.29 -0.72 -27.18
N ALA A 558 -5.05 0.44 -27.80
CA ALA A 558 -3.70 0.99 -27.94
C ALA A 558 -3.02 1.22 -26.58
N ASN A 559 -3.75 1.73 -25.58
CA ASN A 559 -3.26 1.91 -24.21
C ASN A 559 -2.92 0.59 -23.51
N LEU A 560 -3.68 -0.48 -23.76
CA LEU A 560 -3.40 -1.82 -23.22
C LEU A 560 -2.13 -2.43 -23.82
N VAL A 561 -1.89 -2.21 -25.12
CA VAL A 561 -0.66 -2.63 -25.81
C VAL A 561 0.58 -1.95 -25.20
N VAL A 562 0.55 -0.63 -25.02
CA VAL A 562 1.70 0.12 -24.43
C VAL A 562 1.77 0.06 -22.89
N ALA A 563 1.12 -0.92 -22.25
CA ALA A 563 1.15 -1.14 -20.80
C ALA A 563 0.58 0.02 -19.93
N GLN A 564 -0.22 0.92 -20.52
CA GLN A 564 -0.75 2.14 -19.91
C GLN A 564 -2.24 2.04 -19.51
N GLY A 565 -2.80 0.82 -19.46
CA GLY A 565 -4.17 0.59 -19.01
C GLY A 565 -4.39 0.95 -17.53
N GLY A 566 -5.35 1.84 -17.26
CA GLY A 566 -5.85 2.15 -15.92
C GLY A 566 -6.84 1.12 -15.39
N TYR A 567 -7.08 1.11 -14.06
CA TYR A 567 -8.02 0.19 -13.39
C TYR A 567 -9.42 0.20 -14.01
N LEU A 568 -9.99 1.40 -14.24
CA LEU A 568 -11.31 1.57 -14.85
C LEU A 568 -11.34 1.22 -16.36
N GLU A 569 -10.18 1.22 -17.02
CA GLU A 569 -10.03 0.98 -18.46
C GLU A 569 -9.96 -0.51 -18.75
N ILE A 570 -9.13 -1.24 -17.99
CA ILE A 570 -9.08 -2.70 -17.97
C ILE A 570 -10.44 -3.27 -17.57
N LEU A 571 -11.11 -2.66 -16.58
CA LEU A 571 -12.49 -2.97 -16.24
C LEU A 571 -13.44 -2.77 -17.44
N GLY A 572 -13.42 -1.61 -18.08
CA GLY A 572 -14.33 -1.29 -19.18
C GLY A 572 -14.16 -2.21 -20.39
N ASP A 573 -12.92 -2.42 -20.85
CA ASP A 573 -12.61 -3.25 -22.01
C ASP A 573 -12.91 -4.73 -21.76
N MET A 574 -12.44 -5.30 -20.64
CA MET A 574 -12.72 -6.70 -20.33
C MET A 574 -14.20 -6.95 -20.03
N SER A 575 -14.93 -5.95 -19.51
CA SER A 575 -16.40 -6.03 -19.36
C SER A 575 -17.12 -6.03 -20.70
N LYS A 576 -16.69 -5.20 -21.66
CA LYS A 576 -17.18 -5.19 -23.04
C LYS A 576 -16.95 -6.56 -23.71
N ALA A 577 -15.77 -7.15 -23.54
CA ALA A 577 -15.42 -8.48 -24.03
C ALA A 577 -16.22 -9.64 -23.38
N LEU A 578 -16.83 -9.38 -22.20
CA LEU A 578 -17.73 -10.30 -21.49
C LEU A 578 -19.22 -9.96 -21.68
N GLY A 579 -19.56 -8.91 -22.44
CA GLY A 579 -20.95 -8.48 -22.65
C GLY A 579 -21.66 -7.91 -21.42
N ILE A 580 -20.90 -7.45 -20.41
CA ILE A 580 -21.44 -6.92 -19.14
C ILE A 580 -21.29 -5.41 -19.03
N ASP A 581 -22.26 -4.75 -18.39
CA ASP A 581 -22.19 -3.33 -18.00
C ASP A 581 -21.71 -3.21 -16.55
N PRO A 582 -20.43 -2.84 -16.30
CA PRO A 582 -19.89 -2.78 -14.95
C PRO A 582 -20.40 -1.56 -14.18
N PHE A 583 -20.67 -0.45 -14.87
CA PHE A 583 -20.98 0.82 -14.23
C PHE A 583 -22.46 0.97 -13.85
N LYS A 584 -23.28 -0.06 -14.10
CA LYS A 584 -24.70 -0.11 -13.72
C LYS A 584 -24.91 0.15 -12.22
N ALA A 585 -24.13 -0.53 -11.37
CA ALA A 585 -24.23 -0.40 -9.92
C ALA A 585 -23.73 0.98 -9.43
N THR A 586 -22.59 1.45 -9.95
CA THR A 586 -22.02 2.74 -9.55
C THR A 586 -22.88 3.92 -10.00
N ARG A 587 -23.51 3.88 -11.18
CA ARG A 587 -24.48 4.91 -11.62
C ARG A 587 -25.61 5.06 -10.60
N ALA A 588 -26.20 3.94 -10.16
CA ALA A 588 -27.31 3.89 -9.21
C ALA A 588 -26.94 4.28 -7.76
N ALA A 589 -25.66 4.38 -7.41
CA ALA A 589 -25.24 4.80 -6.07
C ALA A 589 -25.67 6.25 -5.75
N ALA A 590 -26.14 6.49 -4.53
CA ALA A 590 -26.58 7.81 -4.07
C ALA A 590 -25.44 8.68 -3.49
N HIS A 591 -24.29 8.08 -3.18
CA HIS A 591 -23.14 8.77 -2.57
C HIS A 591 -22.16 9.35 -3.59
N THR A 592 -21.39 10.35 -3.17
CA THR A 592 -20.29 10.96 -3.95
C THR A 592 -19.01 11.02 -3.07
N PRO A 593 -17.84 10.57 -3.57
CA PRO A 593 -17.57 9.95 -4.88
C PRO A 593 -18.28 8.61 -5.10
N LYS A 594 -18.20 8.09 -6.33
CA LYS A 594 -18.79 6.81 -6.79
C LYS A 594 -17.72 5.77 -7.17
N PRO A 595 -16.87 5.31 -6.22
CA PRO A 595 -15.84 4.30 -6.51
C PRO A 595 -16.39 3.01 -7.10
N PHE A 596 -15.69 2.45 -8.08
CA PHE A 596 -15.92 1.09 -8.55
C PHE A 596 -15.07 0.10 -7.74
N ILE A 597 -15.75 -0.86 -7.11
CA ILE A 597 -15.13 -2.00 -6.42
C ILE A 597 -15.45 -3.30 -7.17
N PRO A 598 -14.62 -4.36 -7.09
CA PRO A 598 -14.88 -5.63 -7.77
C PRO A 598 -16.27 -6.21 -7.48
N ALA A 599 -16.81 -6.01 -6.28
CA ALA A 599 -18.15 -6.45 -5.89
C ALA A 599 -19.33 -5.75 -6.61
N HIS A 600 -19.05 -4.76 -7.47
CA HIS A 600 -20.03 -4.22 -8.42
C HIS A 600 -20.12 -5.03 -9.72
N LEU A 601 -19.19 -5.96 -9.99
CA LEU A 601 -19.31 -6.88 -11.13
C LEU A 601 -20.51 -7.81 -10.95
N PRO A 602 -21.31 -8.08 -12.00
CA PRO A 602 -22.27 -9.17 -11.96
C PRO A 602 -21.51 -10.51 -11.75
N PRO A 603 -22.01 -11.43 -10.91
CA PRO A 603 -21.41 -12.75 -10.74
C PRO A 603 -21.70 -13.66 -11.94
N PHE A 604 -21.00 -14.79 -12.04
CA PHE A 604 -21.16 -15.71 -13.15
C PHE A 604 -22.52 -16.44 -13.08
N GLY A 605 -23.48 -16.05 -13.93
CA GLY A 605 -24.78 -16.71 -14.11
C GLY A 605 -25.71 -16.77 -12.88
N THR A 606 -25.45 -15.97 -11.85
CA THR A 606 -26.03 -16.12 -10.50
C THR A 606 -26.49 -14.78 -9.90
N ALA A 607 -26.99 -14.79 -8.67
CA ALA A 607 -27.27 -13.57 -7.90
C ALA A 607 -26.05 -13.18 -7.03
N PRO A 608 -25.81 -11.89 -6.75
CA PRO A 608 -24.73 -11.45 -5.84
C PRO A 608 -24.86 -12.10 -4.47
N ASN A 609 -23.74 -12.50 -3.88
CA ASN A 609 -23.69 -13.16 -2.58
C ASN A 609 -23.57 -12.15 -1.41
N GLU A 610 -23.61 -12.67 -0.18
CA GLU A 610 -23.49 -11.85 1.04
C GLU A 610 -22.17 -11.08 1.15
N TYR A 611 -21.08 -11.63 0.60
CA TYR A 611 -19.75 -11.01 0.58
C TYR A 611 -19.76 -9.75 -0.31
N ALA A 612 -20.30 -9.86 -1.52
CA ALA A 612 -20.46 -8.73 -2.43
C ALA A 612 -21.39 -7.65 -1.84
N ALA A 613 -22.53 -8.05 -1.28
CA ALA A 613 -23.48 -7.14 -0.63
C ALA A 613 -22.85 -6.41 0.58
N ALA A 614 -22.05 -7.11 1.39
CA ALA A 614 -21.31 -6.53 2.51
C ALA A 614 -20.26 -5.52 2.02
N ALA A 615 -19.47 -5.87 1.00
CA ALA A 615 -18.46 -4.97 0.41
C ALA A 615 -19.09 -3.65 -0.07
N VAL A 616 -20.20 -3.71 -0.80
CA VAL A 616 -20.92 -2.52 -1.31
C VAL A 616 -21.49 -1.67 -0.17
N ASN A 617 -22.09 -2.30 0.85
CA ASN A 617 -22.59 -1.56 2.01
C ASN A 617 -21.47 -0.92 2.85
N MET A 618 -20.32 -1.61 3.01
CA MET A 618 -19.15 -1.04 3.69
C MET A 618 -18.51 0.08 2.88
N LEU A 619 -18.53 0.03 1.54
CA LEU A 619 -18.07 1.12 0.67
C LEU A 619 -18.93 2.36 0.85
N ARG A 620 -20.25 2.20 0.86
CA ARG A 620 -21.20 3.28 1.16
C ARG A 620 -20.91 3.89 2.53
N LEU A 621 -20.71 3.08 3.57
CA LEU A 621 -20.38 3.57 4.92
C LEU A 621 -19.00 4.27 4.96
N SER A 622 -18.03 3.81 4.17
CA SER A 622 -16.74 4.47 3.99
C SER A 622 -16.94 5.87 3.41
N VAL A 623 -17.63 5.99 2.27
CA VAL A 623 -17.89 7.28 1.61
C VAL A 623 -18.75 8.22 2.48
N GLU A 624 -19.87 7.73 3.02
CA GLU A 624 -20.85 8.58 3.75
C GLU A 624 -20.38 8.97 5.16
N LYS A 625 -19.66 8.09 5.87
CA LYS A 625 -19.27 8.31 7.28
C LYS A 625 -17.76 8.39 7.49
N ALA A 626 -17.00 7.41 7.01
CA ALA A 626 -15.55 7.38 7.25
C ALA A 626 -14.81 8.54 6.57
N SER A 627 -15.40 9.18 5.56
CA SER A 627 -14.87 10.39 4.94
C SER A 627 -14.84 11.63 5.87
N TYR A 628 -15.53 11.58 7.00
CA TYR A 628 -15.48 12.55 8.10
C TYR A 628 -14.85 11.97 9.38
N ALA A 629 -14.20 10.79 9.31
CA ALA A 629 -13.67 10.12 10.50
C ALA A 629 -12.54 10.96 11.15
N PRO A 630 -12.62 11.23 12.47
CA PRO A 630 -11.56 11.88 13.24
C PRO A 630 -10.18 11.26 13.00
N GLU A 631 -10.12 9.94 12.87
CA GLU A 631 -8.89 9.17 12.65
C GLU A 631 -8.28 9.42 11.26
N ASN A 632 -9.10 9.60 10.23
CA ASN A 632 -8.65 9.92 8.87
C ASN A 632 -8.22 11.40 8.76
N ILE A 633 -8.97 12.30 9.39
CA ILE A 633 -8.65 13.72 9.47
C ILE A 633 -7.33 13.93 10.23
N ALA A 634 -7.19 13.33 11.43
CA ALA A 634 -5.97 13.37 12.21
C ALA A 634 -4.77 12.83 11.43
N LYS A 635 -4.95 11.77 10.63
CA LYS A 635 -3.86 11.23 9.81
C LYS A 635 -3.43 12.16 8.68
N ALA A 636 -4.39 12.75 7.94
CA ALA A 636 -4.09 13.72 6.88
C ALA A 636 -3.44 15.01 7.43
N VAL A 637 -3.94 15.52 8.57
CA VAL A 637 -3.33 16.66 9.27
C VAL A 637 -1.89 16.35 9.67
N PHE A 638 -1.64 15.21 10.33
CA PHE A 638 -0.32 14.88 10.85
C PHE A 638 0.73 14.78 9.74
N ALA A 639 0.42 14.08 8.63
CA ALA A 639 1.32 13.97 7.47
C ALA A 639 1.72 15.34 6.92
N GLU A 640 0.77 16.27 6.83
CA GLU A 640 1.04 17.62 6.34
C GLU A 640 1.77 18.53 7.34
N LEU A 641 1.82 18.24 8.64
CA LEU A 641 2.59 19.07 9.59
C LEU A 641 4.09 19.11 9.27
N GLN A 642 4.65 18.09 8.60
CA GLN A 642 6.09 17.96 8.34
C GLN A 642 6.72 19.21 7.69
N GLY A 643 7.92 19.54 8.16
CA GLY A 643 8.77 20.59 7.60
C GLY A 643 8.66 21.94 8.32
N THR A 644 9.04 23.00 7.61
CA THR A 644 9.19 24.36 8.13
C THR A 644 7.91 25.18 7.98
N TRP A 645 7.67 26.09 8.92
CA TRP A 645 6.53 27.00 8.98
C TRP A 645 6.97 28.38 9.45
N ASN A 646 6.49 29.44 8.79
CA ASN A 646 6.53 30.79 9.34
C ASN A 646 5.50 30.89 10.47
N LEU A 647 5.90 31.48 11.60
CA LEU A 647 5.11 31.51 12.84
C LEU A 647 4.92 32.95 13.33
N THR A 648 3.66 33.33 13.52
CA THR A 648 3.25 34.59 14.15
C THR A 648 2.38 34.28 15.36
N ARG A 649 2.71 34.83 16.53
CA ARG A 649 1.97 34.57 17.78
C ARG A 649 1.66 35.83 18.56
N THR A 650 0.38 36.09 18.78
CA THR A 650 -0.10 37.14 19.69
C THR A 650 -0.30 36.56 21.08
N LEU A 651 0.25 37.22 22.10
CA LEU A 651 0.16 36.86 23.51
C LEU A 651 -0.49 38.01 24.31
N VAL A 652 -1.61 37.72 24.98
CA VAL A 652 -2.36 38.69 25.79
C VAL A 652 -2.52 38.14 27.20
N SER A 653 -1.86 38.77 28.18
CA SER A 653 -1.97 38.47 29.61
C SER A 653 -3.07 39.31 30.27
N LYS A 654 -3.70 38.76 31.32
CA LYS A 654 -4.50 39.53 32.30
C LYS A 654 -3.74 39.82 33.60
N LEU A 655 -2.59 39.18 33.82
CA LEU A 655 -1.75 39.40 35.00
C LEU A 655 -0.78 40.57 34.76
N PRO A 656 -0.76 41.61 35.63
CA PRO A 656 0.18 42.72 35.51
C PRO A 656 1.63 42.26 35.52
N GLY A 657 2.45 42.82 34.62
CA GLY A 657 3.88 42.51 34.52
C GLY A 657 4.23 41.19 33.83
N PHE A 658 3.26 40.35 33.46
CA PHE A 658 3.48 39.24 32.54
C PHE A 658 3.58 39.79 31.11
N PRO A 659 4.52 39.32 30.27
CA PRO A 659 4.73 39.89 28.93
C PRO A 659 3.54 39.65 28.01
N ASP A 660 3.07 40.73 27.38
CA ASP A 660 2.10 40.77 26.29
C ASP A 660 2.76 41.33 25.02
N GLY A 661 2.29 40.93 23.83
CA GLY A 661 2.83 41.38 22.54
C GLY A 661 2.84 40.29 21.46
N THR A 662 3.68 40.46 20.45
CA THR A 662 3.72 39.59 19.26
C THR A 662 5.10 38.95 19.07
N PHE A 663 5.12 37.62 18.98
CA PHE A 663 6.29 36.83 18.64
C PHE A 663 6.27 36.48 17.14
N HIS A 664 7.38 36.72 16.45
CA HIS A 664 7.60 36.30 15.07
C HIS A 664 8.79 35.35 15.00
N GLY A 665 8.69 34.31 14.19
CA GLY A 665 9.75 33.32 14.07
C GLY A 665 9.42 32.18 13.12
N THR A 666 10.05 31.05 13.36
CA THR A 666 9.96 29.84 12.54
C THR A 666 9.72 28.63 13.43
N ALA A 667 8.87 27.71 12.98
CA ALA A 667 8.68 26.40 13.58
C ALA A 667 9.06 25.29 12.59
N VAL A 668 9.57 24.17 13.09
CA VAL A 668 9.95 23.00 12.30
C VAL A 668 9.38 21.75 12.95
N PHE A 669 8.59 20.99 12.20
CA PHE A 669 8.20 19.63 12.56
C PHE A 669 9.21 18.66 11.94
N HIS A 670 10.29 18.40 12.67
CA HIS A 670 11.40 17.58 12.20
C HIS A 670 11.05 16.09 12.33
N PRO A 671 10.92 15.33 11.21
CA PRO A 671 10.52 13.92 11.24
C PRO A 671 11.63 13.04 11.83
N ARG A 672 11.25 12.02 12.61
CA ARG A 672 12.18 10.97 13.04
C ARG A 672 11.48 9.63 13.23
N ILE A 673 12.27 8.57 13.29
CA ILE A 673 11.82 7.25 13.72
C ILE A 673 11.32 7.36 15.17
N PRO A 674 10.18 6.73 15.52
CA PRO A 674 9.60 6.86 16.86
C PRO A 674 10.58 6.51 17.99
N THR A 675 10.62 7.37 19.01
CA THR A 675 11.47 7.21 20.19
C THR A 675 10.76 6.51 21.35
N PHE A 676 9.47 6.26 21.19
CA PHE A 676 8.57 5.56 22.11
C PHE A 676 7.36 5.02 21.31
N THR A 677 6.34 4.49 21.98
CA THR A 677 5.02 4.26 21.38
C THR A 677 3.92 4.71 22.35
N PRO A 678 2.96 5.56 21.93
CA PRO A 678 1.87 6.02 22.79
C PRO A 678 0.79 4.93 22.94
N LEU A 679 0.72 4.28 24.11
CA LEU A 679 -0.34 3.32 24.42
C LEU A 679 -1.65 4.05 24.76
N VAL A 680 -2.79 3.57 24.26
CA VAL A 680 -4.12 4.05 24.66
C VAL A 680 -4.64 3.21 25.83
N GLU A 681 -4.64 3.75 27.05
CA GLU A 681 -5.17 3.02 28.22
C GLU A 681 -6.71 3.11 28.31
N SER A 682 -7.28 4.19 27.80
CA SER A 682 -8.71 4.35 27.59
C SER A 682 -8.98 5.35 26.46
N PRO A 683 -10.05 5.19 25.65
CA PRO A 683 -10.32 6.04 24.50
C PRO A 683 -10.29 7.54 24.83
N GLY A 684 -9.29 8.24 24.27
CA GLY A 684 -9.15 9.70 24.33
C GLY A 684 -8.77 10.29 25.70
N ARG A 685 -8.30 9.52 26.70
CA ARG A 685 -8.08 10.08 28.06
C ARG A 685 -6.74 9.84 28.74
N LEU A 686 -6.08 8.69 28.54
CA LEU A 686 -4.73 8.48 29.11
C LEU A 686 -3.82 7.81 28.08
N PHE A 687 -2.61 8.34 27.96
CA PHE A 687 -1.53 7.76 27.16
C PHE A 687 -0.30 7.51 28.03
N SER A 688 0.24 6.29 27.95
CA SER A 688 1.50 5.92 28.61
C SER A 688 2.60 5.60 27.61
N LEU A 689 3.85 5.70 28.07
CA LEU A 689 5.05 5.48 27.28
C LEU A 689 5.39 3.98 27.23
N SER A 690 5.16 3.34 26.09
CA SER A 690 5.90 2.12 25.74
C SER A 690 7.28 2.46 25.18
N PRO A 691 8.29 1.58 25.34
CA PRO A 691 9.52 1.67 24.56
C PRO A 691 9.20 1.63 23.06
N PRO A 692 10.08 2.16 22.19
CA PRO A 692 9.91 2.04 20.75
C PRO A 692 9.99 0.55 20.33
N PRO A 693 9.41 0.17 19.17
CA PRO A 693 9.51 -1.19 18.67
C PRO A 693 10.98 -1.60 18.48
N GLU A 694 11.31 -2.87 18.79
CA GLU A 694 12.69 -3.40 18.79
C GLU A 694 13.45 -3.23 17.46
N LYS A 695 12.72 -3.02 16.37
CA LYS A 695 13.27 -2.71 15.04
C LYS A 695 12.57 -1.47 14.50
N PRO A 696 13.30 -0.54 13.86
CA PRO A 696 12.69 0.61 13.21
C PRO A 696 11.69 0.15 12.13
N PRO A 697 10.65 0.95 11.83
CA PRO A 697 9.73 0.64 10.74
C PRO A 697 10.48 0.58 9.40
N ARG A 698 10.09 -0.33 8.51
CA ARG A 698 10.65 -0.43 7.15
C ARG A 698 9.69 0.11 6.10
N LEU A 699 10.25 0.49 4.95
CA LEU A 699 9.69 0.70 3.62
C LEU A 699 8.15 0.80 3.52
N GLY A 700 7.66 1.98 3.13
CA GLY A 700 6.22 2.23 2.93
C GLY A 700 5.44 2.51 4.21
N ARG A 701 6.12 2.57 5.37
CA ARG A 701 5.57 3.09 6.64
C ARG A 701 5.44 4.62 6.63
N ASP A 702 4.42 5.12 7.31
CA ASP A 702 4.17 6.55 7.47
C ASP A 702 5.03 7.12 8.60
N VAL A 703 5.41 8.40 8.51
CA VAL A 703 6.07 9.13 9.61
C VAL A 703 5.11 9.18 10.79
N GLN A 704 5.61 8.81 11.98
CA GLN A 704 4.81 8.68 13.21
C GLN A 704 5.28 9.62 14.33
N GLU A 705 6.43 10.30 14.18
CA GLU A 705 6.96 11.21 15.20
C GLU A 705 7.65 12.42 14.58
N TYR A 706 7.30 13.61 15.05
CA TYR A 706 7.99 14.86 14.78
C TYR A 706 8.56 15.43 16.09
N LEU A 707 9.85 15.76 16.10
CA LEU A 707 10.42 16.68 17.06
C LEU A 707 10.06 18.10 16.60
N TYR A 708 9.09 18.72 17.27
CA TYR A 708 8.75 20.12 17.05
C TYR A 708 9.80 21.01 17.71
N THR A 709 10.31 21.97 16.96
CA THR A 709 11.09 23.10 17.49
C THR A 709 10.49 24.42 16.98
N GLU A 710 10.59 25.48 17.79
CA GLU A 710 10.37 26.86 17.34
C GLU A 710 11.50 27.77 17.83
N SER A 711 11.79 28.82 17.08
CA SER A 711 12.71 29.90 17.44
C SER A 711 12.23 31.23 16.86
N GLY A 712 12.52 32.33 17.55
CA GLY A 712 12.08 33.67 17.15
C GLY A 712 12.11 34.70 18.28
N GLU A 713 11.48 35.85 18.03
CA GLU A 713 11.53 37.01 18.91
C GLU A 713 10.13 37.51 19.28
N LEU A 714 9.85 37.56 20.59
CA LEU A 714 8.71 38.30 21.17
C LEU A 714 9.09 39.78 21.25
N THR A 715 8.35 40.64 20.55
CA THR A 715 8.34 42.08 20.82
C THR A 715 7.14 42.39 21.71
N THR A 716 7.38 42.90 22.92
CA THR A 716 6.32 43.23 23.87
C THR A 716 5.59 44.53 23.53
N SER A 717 4.45 44.78 24.18
CA SER A 717 3.75 46.08 24.19
C SER A 717 4.65 47.27 24.57
N THR A 718 5.65 47.03 25.42
CA THR A 718 6.67 48.00 25.86
C THR A 718 7.88 48.12 24.92
N GLY A 719 7.90 47.39 23.80
CA GLY A 719 8.99 47.38 22.83
C GLY A 719 10.21 46.54 23.25
N LEU A 720 10.14 45.82 24.37
CA LEU A 720 11.19 44.88 24.79
C LEU A 720 11.20 43.67 23.85
N LYS A 721 12.40 43.35 23.34
CA LYS A 721 12.64 42.18 22.48
C LYS A 721 13.20 41.03 23.30
N LEU A 722 12.54 39.87 23.24
CA LEU A 722 12.92 38.65 23.94
C LEU A 722 13.02 37.48 22.97
N GLN A 723 14.22 36.91 22.84
CA GLN A 723 14.43 35.67 22.08
C GLN A 723 13.79 34.49 22.81
N GLY A 724 13.05 33.66 22.09
CA GLY A 724 12.32 32.52 22.65
C GLY A 724 12.45 31.28 21.78
N THR A 725 12.44 30.12 22.44
CA THR A 725 12.36 28.81 21.79
C THR A 725 11.42 27.90 22.57
N ARG A 726 10.82 26.90 21.90
CA ARG A 726 10.09 25.80 22.55
C ARG A 726 10.38 24.49 21.83
N ARG A 727 10.15 23.38 22.53
CA ARG A 727 10.29 22.02 21.98
C ARG A 727 9.17 21.13 22.50
N TYR A 728 8.61 20.33 21.60
CA TYR A 728 7.61 19.30 21.91
C TYR A 728 7.86 18.09 21.02
N VAL A 729 7.31 16.93 21.38
CA VAL A 729 7.19 15.80 20.45
C VAL A 729 5.72 15.65 20.06
N TYR A 730 5.45 15.61 18.75
CA TYR A 730 4.15 15.25 18.19
C TYR A 730 4.25 13.82 17.69
N SER A 731 3.40 12.92 18.20
CA SER A 731 3.39 11.49 17.82
C SER A 731 2.00 11.02 17.42
N GLN A 732 1.93 10.25 16.34
CA GLN A 732 0.69 9.62 15.86
C GLN A 732 0.60 8.19 16.40
N CYS A 733 -0.48 7.89 17.14
CA CYS A 733 -0.79 6.53 17.59
C CYS A 733 -1.10 5.62 16.39
N PRO A 734 -0.35 4.52 16.15
CA PRO A 734 -0.55 3.65 14.97
C PRO A 734 -1.93 2.95 14.93
N GLU A 735 -2.56 2.75 16.08
CA GLU A 735 -3.82 2.02 16.23
C GLU A 735 -5.07 2.91 16.08
N THR A 736 -4.95 4.21 16.44
CA THR A 736 -6.09 5.16 16.49
C THR A 736 -5.92 6.38 15.59
N SER A 737 -4.75 6.55 14.96
CA SER A 737 -4.32 7.78 14.25
C SER A 737 -4.30 9.05 15.11
N ALA A 738 -4.56 8.97 16.42
CA ALA A 738 -4.63 10.13 17.30
C ALA A 738 -3.28 10.86 17.39
N ILE A 739 -3.31 12.19 17.23
CA ILE A 739 -2.13 13.04 17.39
C ILE A 739 -1.96 13.36 18.88
N THR A 740 -0.85 12.93 19.45
CA THR A 740 -0.47 13.17 20.85
C THR A 740 0.71 14.13 20.91
N VAL A 741 0.67 15.06 21.88
CA VAL A 741 1.71 16.07 22.12
C VAL A 741 2.35 15.80 23.47
N TRP A 742 3.68 15.90 23.52
CA TRP A 742 4.49 15.53 24.68
C TRP A 742 5.55 16.59 24.96
N PHE A 743 5.88 16.79 26.23
CA PHE A 743 7.02 17.61 26.64
C PHE A 743 8.35 16.93 26.32
N VAL A 744 9.37 17.75 26.12
CA VAL A 744 10.75 17.34 25.84
C VAL A 744 11.63 17.64 27.04
N LYS A 745 12.53 16.71 27.39
CA LYS A 745 13.48 16.89 28.49
C LYS A 745 14.43 18.05 28.23
N ALA A 746 14.52 18.96 29.20
CA ALA A 746 15.16 20.26 29.07
C ALA A 746 16.70 20.25 29.03
N ASP A 747 17.34 19.09 29.22
CA ASP A 747 18.79 18.96 29.22
C ASP A 747 19.40 19.10 27.81
N PHE A 748 20.48 19.87 27.72
CA PHE A 748 21.31 20.04 26.52
C PHE A 748 22.12 18.77 26.24
N GLY A 749 21.42 17.73 25.82
CA GLY A 749 21.90 16.35 25.66
C GLY A 749 20.77 15.34 25.47
N SER A 750 19.51 15.75 25.68
CA SER A 750 18.34 14.87 25.56
C SER A 750 18.06 14.37 24.14
N GLU A 751 18.62 15.02 23.11
CA GLU A 751 18.31 14.77 21.68
C GLU A 751 16.79 14.82 21.37
N GLY A 752 16.04 15.58 22.18
CA GLY A 752 14.58 15.67 22.07
C GLY A 752 13.82 14.48 22.66
N LYS A 753 14.39 13.76 23.63
CA LYS A 753 13.68 12.70 24.37
C LYS A 753 12.42 13.25 25.04
N VAL A 754 11.35 12.44 24.98
CA VAL A 754 10.09 12.70 25.66
C VAL A 754 10.29 12.69 27.19
N ASP A 755 9.57 13.59 27.86
CA ASP A 755 9.49 13.67 29.32
C ASP A 755 8.15 13.10 29.83
N TYR A 756 7.04 13.82 29.58
CA TYR A 756 5.68 13.41 29.95
C TYR A 756 4.63 13.94 28.95
N PHE A 757 3.42 13.39 29.04
CA PHE A 757 2.28 13.72 28.19
C PHE A 757 1.81 15.17 28.40
N PHE A 758 1.48 15.88 27.32
CA PHE A 758 0.88 17.20 27.35
C PHE A 758 -0.63 17.10 27.07
N HIS A 759 -1.02 16.71 25.84
CA HIS A 759 -2.42 16.43 25.49
C HIS A 759 -2.57 15.60 24.20
N CYS A 760 -3.79 15.16 23.91
CA CYS A 760 -4.19 14.61 22.61
C CYS A 760 -4.98 15.67 21.83
N VAL A 761 -4.75 15.80 20.52
CA VAL A 761 -5.52 16.69 19.64
C VAL A 761 -6.80 15.97 19.23
N ASP A 762 -7.93 16.36 19.81
CA ASP A 762 -9.21 15.66 19.63
C ASP A 762 -10.10 16.38 18.60
N PHE A 763 -10.29 15.75 17.45
CA PHE A 763 -11.15 16.21 16.35
C PHE A 763 -12.65 15.91 16.57
N THR A 764 -13.02 15.19 17.64
CA THR A 764 -14.43 15.04 18.07
C THR A 764 -14.89 16.13 19.01
N ARG A 765 -13.95 16.89 19.60
CA ARG A 765 -14.24 17.84 20.67
C ARG A 765 -14.56 19.23 20.14
N GLU A 766 -15.71 19.77 20.54
CA GLU A 766 -16.10 21.14 20.21
C GLU A 766 -15.17 22.20 20.85
N VAL A 767 -14.98 23.29 20.11
CA VAL A 767 -14.08 24.41 20.46
C VAL A 767 -14.81 25.42 21.37
N GLU A 768 -15.54 24.91 22.36
CA GLU A 768 -16.38 25.72 23.25
C GLU A 768 -15.59 26.84 23.93
N ASN A 769 -16.07 28.09 23.80
CA ASN A 769 -15.48 29.27 24.45
C ASN A 769 -13.99 29.52 24.08
N LEU A 770 -13.56 29.01 22.91
CA LEU A 770 -12.18 29.06 22.39
C LEU A 770 -12.11 29.47 20.91
N GLY A 771 -13.10 30.19 20.41
CA GLY A 771 -13.12 30.70 19.03
C GLY A 771 -11.88 31.56 18.69
N PHE A 772 -11.45 31.47 17.43
CA PHE A 772 -10.35 32.22 16.82
C PHE A 772 -10.86 33.56 16.24
N PRO A 773 -10.62 34.71 16.88
CA PRO A 773 -11.25 35.97 16.50
C PRO A 773 -10.67 36.57 15.22
N GLY A 774 -11.53 37.10 14.35
CA GLY A 774 -11.15 37.71 13.08
C GLY A 774 -10.94 36.71 11.94
N VAL A 775 -10.98 35.41 12.23
CA VAL A 775 -10.84 34.31 11.25
C VAL A 775 -11.98 33.28 11.39
N GLU A 776 -13.11 33.63 12.02
CA GLU A 776 -14.24 32.72 12.22
C GLU A 776 -14.75 32.11 10.91
N GLY A 777 -14.78 32.91 9.83
CA GLY A 777 -15.27 32.54 8.51
C GLY A 777 -14.30 31.73 7.62
N GLU A 778 -13.04 31.50 8.03
CA GLU A 778 -12.06 30.78 7.21
C GLU A 778 -12.26 29.24 7.16
N GLY A 779 -13.36 28.73 7.70
CA GLY A 779 -13.66 27.29 7.69
C GLY A 779 -12.64 26.46 8.46
N GLY A 780 -12.19 25.36 7.86
CA GLY A 780 -11.08 24.51 8.30
C GLY A 780 -11.44 23.47 9.38
N TRP A 781 -10.76 22.31 9.36
CA TRP A 781 -10.95 21.28 10.38
C TRP A 781 -10.57 21.84 11.75
N LYS A 782 -11.37 21.52 12.76
CA LYS A 782 -11.22 22.00 14.13
C LYS A 782 -10.93 20.83 15.05
N ALA A 783 -10.13 21.08 16.08
CA ALA A 783 -9.88 20.15 17.17
C ALA A 783 -9.64 20.93 18.46
N ALA A 784 -9.77 20.28 19.61
CA ALA A 784 -9.50 20.87 20.90
C ALA A 784 -8.83 19.86 21.85
N ALA A 785 -8.33 20.35 22.97
CA ALA A 785 -8.03 19.51 24.13
C ALA A 785 -8.26 20.31 25.42
N GLU A 786 -8.17 19.61 26.55
CA GLU A 786 -7.92 20.23 27.85
C GLU A 786 -6.96 19.37 28.65
N HIS A 787 -6.13 20.00 29.48
CA HIS A 787 -5.36 19.29 30.49
C HIS A 787 -4.98 20.24 31.64
N LEU A 788 -4.62 19.64 32.77
CA LEU A 788 -4.01 20.31 33.91
C LEU A 788 -2.52 20.01 33.90
N CYS A 789 -1.68 21.03 33.80
CA CYS A 789 -0.23 20.92 33.94
C CYS A 789 0.17 21.60 35.26
N ASP A 790 0.65 20.81 36.22
CA ASP A 790 0.91 21.18 37.63
C ASP A 790 -0.28 21.87 38.33
N LYS A 791 -0.43 23.18 38.13
CA LYS A 791 -1.44 24.05 38.74
C LYS A 791 -2.19 24.92 37.73
N ASP A 792 -1.80 24.86 36.46
CA ASP A 792 -2.35 25.68 35.39
C ASP A 792 -3.16 24.81 34.43
N TRP A 793 -4.41 25.19 34.19
CA TRP A 793 -5.24 24.60 33.16
C TRP A 793 -4.88 25.17 31.79
N TYR A 794 -4.74 24.29 30.81
CA TYR A 794 -4.50 24.61 29.42
C TYR A 794 -5.66 24.08 28.57
N TRP A 795 -6.26 24.97 27.78
CA TRP A 795 -7.22 24.62 26.75
C TRP A 795 -6.68 25.06 25.38
N PRO A 796 -5.96 24.17 24.66
CA PRO A 796 -5.60 24.40 23.27
C PRO A 796 -6.80 24.16 22.34
N ALA A 797 -7.04 25.10 21.44
CA ALA A 797 -7.88 24.95 20.27
C ALA A 797 -7.02 24.94 19.01
N TYR A 798 -7.46 24.19 18.00
CA TYR A 798 -6.79 24.02 16.72
C TYR A 798 -7.73 24.34 15.56
N ARG A 799 -7.18 24.93 14.49
CA ARG A 799 -7.79 25.01 13.16
C ARG A 799 -6.75 24.62 12.11
N PHE A 800 -7.14 23.82 11.13
CA PHE A 800 -6.32 23.44 9.97
C PHE A 800 -7.06 23.83 8.68
N VAL A 801 -6.45 24.68 7.84
CA VAL A 801 -7.02 25.15 6.56
C VAL A 801 -6.31 24.46 5.40
N PHE A 802 -7.03 23.57 4.74
CA PHE A 802 -6.55 22.76 3.62
C PHE A 802 -6.99 23.34 2.28
N LYS A 803 -6.16 23.09 1.26
CA LYS A 803 -6.46 23.34 -0.15
C LYS A 803 -6.07 22.10 -0.94
N ALA A 804 -7.10 21.37 -1.38
CA ALA A 804 -6.95 20.01 -1.91
C ALA A 804 -6.10 19.14 -0.95
N ALA A 805 -5.03 18.49 -1.41
CA ALA A 805 -4.17 17.66 -0.57
C ALA A 805 -3.31 18.39 0.48
N ARG A 806 -3.16 19.73 0.43
CA ARG A 806 -2.13 20.46 1.20
C ARG A 806 -2.70 21.26 2.37
N LEU A 807 -1.97 21.28 3.48
CA LEU A 807 -2.15 22.25 4.56
C LEU A 807 -1.40 23.55 4.19
N GLU A 808 -2.15 24.63 3.95
CA GLU A 808 -1.55 25.94 3.67
C GLU A 808 -1.31 26.73 4.96
N ARG A 809 -2.27 26.72 5.88
CA ARG A 809 -2.23 27.44 7.17
C ARG A 809 -2.89 26.65 8.29
N PHE A 810 -2.39 26.82 9.51
CA PHE A 810 -3.07 26.32 10.71
C PHE A 810 -2.86 27.24 11.91
N TRP A 811 -3.72 27.11 12.92
CA TRP A 811 -3.64 27.89 14.15
C TRP A 811 -3.64 27.00 15.37
N ILE A 812 -2.94 27.44 16.42
CA ILE A 812 -3.11 26.93 17.78
C ILE A 812 -3.37 28.10 18.73
N ARG A 813 -4.53 28.09 19.38
CA ARG A 813 -4.98 29.09 20.36
C ARG A 813 -5.03 28.45 21.73
N TYR A 814 -4.09 28.81 22.60
CA TYR A 814 -4.06 28.40 24.00
C TYR A 814 -4.77 29.43 24.87
N LYS A 815 -5.78 29.00 25.62
CA LYS A 815 -6.25 29.70 26.83
C LYS A 815 -5.60 29.02 28.02
N VAL A 816 -4.96 29.79 28.89
CA VAL A 816 -4.22 29.25 30.05
C VAL A 816 -4.68 29.95 31.32
N LYS A 817 -5.02 29.19 32.37
CA LYS A 817 -5.45 29.74 33.66
C LYS A 817 -4.98 28.91 34.85
N GLY A 818 -4.26 29.54 35.77
CA GLY A 818 -3.87 29.02 37.07
C GLY A 818 -3.30 30.11 37.99
N PRO A 819 -2.69 29.75 39.13
CA PRO A 819 -2.30 30.72 40.17
C PRO A 819 -1.28 31.79 39.74
N GLN A 820 -0.51 31.55 38.68
CA GLN A 820 0.53 32.47 38.18
C GLN A 820 0.46 32.69 36.66
N LYS A 821 -0.60 32.22 35.99
CA LYS A 821 -0.83 32.40 34.55
C LYS A 821 -2.32 32.69 34.31
N ASP A 822 -2.67 33.83 33.72
CA ASP A 822 -3.96 34.01 33.05
C ASP A 822 -3.68 34.75 31.74
N TYR A 823 -3.61 34.00 30.64
CA TYR A 823 -3.31 34.54 29.32
C TYR A 823 -4.02 33.78 28.19
N VAL A 824 -4.14 34.45 27.04
CA VAL A 824 -4.48 33.84 25.75
C VAL A 824 -3.29 34.01 24.82
N ALA A 825 -2.87 32.92 24.17
CA ALA A 825 -1.81 32.91 23.18
C ALA A 825 -2.32 32.27 21.89
N GLU A 826 -2.46 33.07 20.83
CA GLU A 826 -2.90 32.63 19.51
C GLU A 826 -1.71 32.60 18.57
N THR A 827 -1.51 31.48 17.89
CA THR A 827 -0.39 31.26 16.97
C THR A 827 -0.93 30.90 15.59
N GLU A 828 -0.61 31.68 14.57
CA GLU A 828 -0.75 31.30 13.15
C GLU A 828 0.55 30.65 12.66
N TYR A 829 0.40 29.61 11.84
CA TYR A 829 1.46 28.91 11.13
C TYR A 829 1.14 28.96 9.63
N VAL A 830 2.08 29.45 8.83
CA VAL A 830 1.95 29.60 7.37
C VAL A 830 3.10 28.85 6.69
N ARG A 831 2.83 28.19 5.56
CA ARG A 831 3.92 27.64 4.73
C ARG A 831 4.89 28.76 4.30
N PRO A 832 6.22 28.51 4.27
CA PRO A 832 7.22 29.51 3.85
C PRO A 832 7.05 30.02 2.43
#